data_AF-A0A2J6QDQ3-F1
#
_entry.id   AF-A0A2J6QDQ3-F1
#
_cell.length_a   1.000
_cell.length_b   1.000
_cell.length_c   1.000
_cell.angle_alpha   90.00
_cell.angle_beta   90.00
_cell.angle_gamma   90.00
#
_symmetry.space_group_name_H-M   'P 1'
#
loop_
_entity.id
_entity.type
_entity.pdbx_description
1 polymer ?
#
loop_
_entity_poly.entity_id
_entity_poly.type
_entity_poly.pdbx_seq_one_letter_code
_entity_poly.pdbx_strand_id
1 'polypeptide(L)'
;MAFSQEITRRSLLGGRQPGLGNYAASSRSSEEDFPVPQAASVNGGGMEVLPPIPGSDGLARMDSVSHRASGALQANTQVWEEIANKLLPPEESELMLKRFEKRVDERLRRTYVEGVMMRDVDDNAAVPRIGLTFLPGADKPQVTRLEQISMAGQEPDQKEAIWRVNTAASLLMQFTVSADLSVVQSYQGDQTAMVASRVKNRLHKNRMDMTLPSSSTSLISMSSLSLQSKQDRLTIDSASVRIVNDLRVAEWDLESTLIEVDGSSITKLMVNFRHLISRGGPDMTFEETRVLLDTMIEDARRLCVRSPVLFRMSTRTKIIHSTNTRYGINHGSMFRTLTTSQGIKEIISLSASYFNSLDPVGSSDNTQKLIRPRFLQMIVLLLSLLNNEDLSEIADFLESTYKLKAERKHLELLFLKVIPLMSINSRVFLGAMIPAIEGFPLNADYESFSDPQAKHMHCWDIFVRRILYEGYILPGSVLDLGRDELSWVVKWPEDGFKSTSVFNNLQYAGSNLRTINEIAPIEFHPESAHSELRTIMTNGEEYTIGSADLDRITCLAPGIYSVQEAGPNGRSYDLVINEHHINAELYEAVRKSNGLVRTLNMHSTHNRKTLKDRVFSRGRAEIIFLQEFVGSGRLTRSAAVLNTTVLAVAYKIEGRKIARKDAMRTMTHDIRELNLLLGQIEPRIADISGQYTVKMELRGILEEVKNHIMISEKARQMIAETEDSSDEPISKVLYPGGIDPTSVTVWNDYKAWYKEGDRLLSVEALRAPLSRVAWLSDVDIEVYLEGRAVKYIVTPLQPVEEKAREDEIRVGDIALLCGQYLILAERLERGGENQFTMVNYLRVTSMEEQATNRRRANRAKPPEAMRLSFFV
;
A
#
# COMPACT_ATOMS: atom_id res chain seq x y z
N MET A 1 -54.67 10.13 45.90
CA MET A 1 -55.48 9.51 44.83
C MET A 1 -54.81 8.15 44.58
N ALA A 2 -55.29 7.03 45.11
CA ALA A 2 -56.57 6.34 44.82
C ALA A 2 -56.55 5.74 43.40
N PHE A 3 -56.55 4.41 43.18
CA PHE A 3 -56.67 3.24 44.09
C PHE A 3 -55.88 2.02 43.53
N SER A 4 -55.45 1.11 44.43
CA SER A 4 -55.36 -0.38 44.37
C SER A 4 -54.95 -1.17 43.11
N GLN A 5 -54.34 -2.37 43.17
CA GLN A 5 -53.70 -3.22 44.22
C GLN A 5 -52.82 -4.28 43.49
N GLU A 6 -51.67 -4.75 44.00
CA GLU A 6 -51.46 -5.95 44.88
C GLU A 6 -52.00 -7.26 44.25
N ILE A 7 -51.27 -8.36 44.03
CA ILE A 7 -50.59 -9.35 44.93
C ILE A 7 -49.61 -10.19 44.02
N THR A 8 -48.39 -10.68 44.29
CA THR A 8 -47.46 -10.87 45.46
C THR A 8 -47.44 -12.30 46.09
N ARG A 9 -46.25 -12.95 46.24
CA ARG A 9 -45.97 -14.34 46.79
C ARG A 9 -46.20 -15.49 45.78
N ARG A 10 -45.66 -16.73 45.89
CA ARG A 10 -44.59 -17.47 46.65
C ARG A 10 -44.41 -18.86 45.96
N SER A 11 -43.45 -19.77 46.24
CA SER A 11 -42.01 -19.74 46.63
C SER A 11 -41.49 -21.17 47.00
N LEU A 12 -40.15 -21.34 47.08
CA LEU A 12 -39.39 -22.31 47.93
C LEU A 12 -39.16 -23.78 47.49
N LEU A 13 -37.88 -24.19 47.64
CA LEU A 13 -37.31 -25.48 48.13
C LEU A 13 -37.15 -26.72 47.21
N GLY A 14 -36.00 -27.39 47.43
CA GLY A 14 -35.66 -28.76 46.97
C GLY A 14 -34.70 -28.81 45.77
N GLY A 15 -33.52 -29.45 45.78
CA GLY A 15 -32.74 -30.06 46.88
C GLY A 15 -32.22 -31.47 46.57
N ARG A 16 -30.95 -31.76 46.94
CA ARG A 16 -30.22 -33.06 46.91
C ARG A 16 -29.58 -33.57 45.59
N GLN A 17 -28.24 -33.61 45.60
CA GLN A 17 -27.42 -34.78 45.21
C GLN A 17 -27.32 -35.75 46.43
N PRO A 18 -26.56 -36.90 46.46
CA PRO A 18 -25.66 -37.52 45.47
C PRO A 18 -25.76 -39.08 45.33
N GLY A 19 -24.88 -39.68 44.53
CA GLY A 19 -24.53 -41.13 44.51
C GLY A 19 -24.19 -41.61 43.08
N LEU A 20 -23.08 -42.26 42.69
CA LEU A 20 -22.13 -43.27 43.25
C LEU A 20 -22.42 -44.73 42.81
N GLY A 21 -21.38 -45.39 42.25
CA GLY A 21 -21.34 -46.80 41.80
C GLY A 21 -21.18 -46.91 40.27
N ASN A 22 -20.09 -47.36 39.62
CA ASN A 22 -19.09 -48.44 39.77
C ASN A 22 -19.45 -49.80 39.11
N TYR A 23 -18.38 -50.51 38.70
CA TYR A 23 -18.29 -51.81 37.98
C TYR A 23 -18.57 -51.74 36.46
N ALA A 24 -17.75 -52.21 35.49
CA ALA A 24 -16.44 -52.89 35.35
C ALA A 24 -16.48 -54.32 34.73
N ALA A 25 -15.34 -54.73 34.14
CA ALA A 25 -15.03 -56.00 33.43
C ALA A 25 -15.67 -56.15 32.02
N SER A 26 -14.91 -56.28 30.91
CA SER A 26 -14.06 -57.40 30.39
C SER A 26 -14.86 -58.36 29.47
N SER A 27 -14.32 -59.06 28.44
CA SER A 27 -12.94 -59.30 27.95
C SER A 27 -12.95 -59.91 26.52
N ARG A 28 -11.76 -60.04 25.88
CA ARG A 28 -11.39 -61.07 24.86
C ARG A 28 -12.04 -61.04 23.45
N SER A 29 -11.51 -61.68 22.39
CA SER A 29 -10.10 -61.95 21.94
C SER A 29 -10.06 -62.78 20.63
N SER A 30 -9.31 -62.34 19.61
CA SER A 30 -8.61 -63.10 18.53
C SER A 30 -8.01 -62.05 17.56
N GLU A 31 -6.84 -62.17 16.91
CA GLU A 31 -6.21 -63.29 16.15
C GLU A 31 -6.99 -63.58 14.83
N GLU A 32 -6.35 -63.72 13.65
CA GLU A 32 -4.92 -63.91 13.33
C GLU A 32 -4.52 -63.40 11.90
N ASP A 33 -3.35 -63.84 11.42
CA ASP A 33 -2.77 -63.83 10.05
C ASP A 33 -2.09 -62.58 9.42
N PHE A 34 -0.78 -62.77 9.17
CA PHE A 34 0.09 -62.05 8.22
C PHE A 34 0.22 -62.85 6.90
N PRO A 35 0.81 -62.28 5.83
CA PRO A 35 2.22 -62.64 5.55
C PRO A 35 3.16 -61.47 5.19
N VAL A 36 4.44 -61.72 5.42
CA VAL A 36 5.65 -60.97 5.00
C VAL A 36 6.45 -61.93 4.06
N PRO A 37 7.71 -61.73 3.59
CA PRO A 37 8.59 -60.54 3.58
C PRO A 37 9.33 -60.26 2.24
N GLN A 38 10.07 -59.13 2.19
CA GLN A 38 11.47 -58.99 1.69
C GLN A 38 11.87 -57.48 1.69
N ALA A 39 13.12 -57.04 1.94
CA ALA A 39 14.23 -57.62 2.70
C ALA A 39 15.32 -56.54 3.01
N ALA A 40 16.04 -56.70 4.14
CA ALA A 40 17.40 -56.19 4.46
C ALA A 40 17.75 -54.69 4.21
N SER A 41 18.02 -53.90 5.27
CA SER A 41 19.36 -53.67 5.90
C SER A 41 20.13 -52.51 5.24
N VAL A 42 20.89 -51.62 5.91
CA VAL A 42 21.93 -51.80 6.94
C VAL A 42 22.02 -50.59 7.90
N ASN A 43 22.40 -50.84 9.16
CA ASN A 43 23.00 -50.01 10.24
C ASN A 43 23.15 -48.47 10.08
N GLY A 44 23.06 -47.67 11.16
CA GLY A 44 22.86 -48.00 12.58
C GLY A 44 23.58 -47.00 13.52
N GLY A 45 23.51 -47.24 14.84
CA GLY A 45 24.17 -46.44 15.88
C GLY A 45 23.18 -45.60 16.71
N GLY A 46 23.10 -45.87 18.01
CA GLY A 46 22.27 -45.12 18.96
C GLY A 46 23.05 -44.71 20.20
N MET A 47 22.46 -43.80 20.99
CA MET A 47 22.91 -43.46 22.33
C MET A 47 21.70 -43.20 23.23
N GLU A 48 21.86 -43.43 24.54
CA GLU A 48 20.74 -43.56 25.47
C GLU A 48 20.12 -42.21 25.88
N VAL A 49 18.82 -42.22 26.15
CA VAL A 49 18.06 -41.07 26.66
C VAL A 49 17.87 -41.20 28.17
N LEU A 50 18.37 -40.24 28.94
CA LEU A 50 18.00 -40.05 30.35
C LEU A 50 16.76 -39.14 30.45
N PRO A 51 15.78 -39.44 31.32
CA PRO A 51 14.56 -38.65 31.45
C PRO A 51 14.80 -37.36 32.26
N PRO A 52 14.31 -36.18 31.79
CA PRO A 52 14.35 -34.94 32.57
C PRO A 52 13.28 -34.90 33.67
N ILE A 53 13.54 -34.10 34.70
CA ILE A 53 12.67 -33.90 35.88
C ILE A 53 11.58 -32.87 35.53
N PRO A 54 10.29 -33.09 35.89
CA PRO A 54 9.21 -32.16 35.56
C PRO A 54 9.15 -30.96 36.51
N GLY A 55 9.25 -29.73 35.97
CA GLY A 55 8.77 -28.53 36.67
C GLY A 55 9.48 -27.20 36.36
N SER A 56 9.09 -26.49 35.29
CA SER A 56 9.35 -25.03 35.13
C SER A 56 8.55 -24.30 34.02
N ASP A 57 7.75 -24.99 33.19
CA ASP A 57 7.13 -24.46 31.95
C ASP A 57 6.18 -23.25 32.08
N GLY A 58 5.86 -22.77 33.28
CA GLY A 58 4.96 -21.64 33.50
C GLY A 58 5.54 -20.27 33.16
N LEU A 59 6.86 -20.06 33.29
CA LEU A 59 7.48 -18.72 33.23
C LEU A 59 8.16 -18.41 31.88
N ALA A 60 8.84 -19.38 31.27
CA ALA A 60 9.63 -19.16 30.05
C ALA A 60 8.81 -18.69 28.83
N ARG A 61 7.48 -18.87 28.84
CA ARG A 61 6.61 -18.45 27.73
C ARG A 61 6.46 -16.94 27.60
N MET A 62 6.41 -16.16 28.68
CA MET A 62 6.22 -14.70 28.58
C MET A 62 7.47 -13.99 28.06
N ASP A 63 8.66 -14.36 28.55
CA ASP A 63 9.94 -13.82 28.06
C ASP A 63 10.17 -14.11 26.57
N SER A 64 9.66 -15.25 26.08
CA SER A 64 9.74 -15.59 24.65
C SER A 64 8.99 -14.58 23.76
N VAL A 65 7.92 -13.95 24.25
CA VAL A 65 7.13 -12.98 23.48
C VAL A 65 7.84 -11.62 23.40
N SER A 66 8.42 -11.13 24.51
CA SER A 66 9.17 -9.87 24.51
C SER A 66 10.43 -9.96 23.64
N HIS A 67 11.15 -11.09 23.67
CA HIS A 67 12.28 -11.34 22.77
C HIS A 67 11.89 -11.42 21.28
N ARG A 68 10.70 -11.95 20.95
CA ARG A 68 10.21 -11.98 19.56
C ARG A 68 9.86 -10.58 19.03
N ALA A 69 9.14 -9.77 19.82
CA ALA A 69 8.86 -8.38 19.48
C ALA A 69 10.16 -7.56 19.33
N SER A 70 11.12 -7.75 20.25
CA SER A 70 12.45 -7.15 20.19
C SER A 70 13.21 -7.53 18.91
N GLY A 71 13.12 -8.78 18.45
CA GLY A 71 13.74 -9.20 17.19
C GLY A 71 13.19 -8.48 15.95
N ALA A 72 11.87 -8.30 15.85
CA ALA A 72 11.26 -7.52 14.76
C ALA A 72 11.60 -6.02 14.86
N LEU A 73 11.71 -5.47 16.08
CA LEU A 73 12.14 -4.10 16.31
C LEU A 73 13.61 -3.91 15.90
N GLN A 74 14.51 -4.82 16.27
CA GLN A 74 15.93 -4.79 15.90
C GLN A 74 16.12 -4.89 14.39
N ALA A 75 15.39 -5.77 13.70
CA ALA A 75 15.46 -5.88 12.24
C ALA A 75 15.00 -4.58 11.54
N ASN A 76 13.94 -3.93 12.03
CA ASN A 76 13.54 -2.62 11.55
C ASN A 76 14.65 -1.57 11.78
N THR A 77 15.23 -1.51 12.99
CA THR A 77 16.32 -0.58 13.32
C THR A 77 17.57 -0.81 12.47
N GLN A 78 17.94 -2.07 12.20
CA GLN A 78 19.06 -2.45 11.33
C GLN A 78 18.81 -2.00 9.88
N VAL A 79 17.60 -2.19 9.34
CA VAL A 79 17.22 -1.65 8.03
C VAL A 79 17.37 -0.12 8.02
N TRP A 80 16.89 0.58 9.06
CA TRP A 80 17.09 2.03 9.21
C TRP A 80 18.56 2.45 9.39
N GLU A 81 19.46 1.56 9.82
CA GLU A 81 20.89 1.83 10.00
C GLU A 81 21.71 1.56 8.74
N GLU A 82 21.42 0.50 7.98
CA GLU A 82 21.92 0.39 6.61
C GLU A 82 21.44 1.55 5.73
N ILE A 83 20.18 1.96 5.92
CA ILE A 83 19.61 3.16 5.30
C ILE A 83 20.41 4.40 5.72
N ALA A 84 20.70 4.57 7.02
CA ALA A 84 21.46 5.71 7.50
C ALA A 84 22.92 5.72 6.98
N ASN A 85 23.58 4.57 6.90
CA ASN A 85 25.00 4.44 6.59
C ASN A 85 25.33 4.56 5.09
N LYS A 86 24.36 4.31 4.21
CA LYS A 86 24.50 4.45 2.74
C LYS A 86 24.27 5.89 2.23
N LEU A 87 24.58 6.91 3.05
CA LEU A 87 24.50 8.34 2.68
C LEU A 87 25.88 9.01 2.82
N LEU A 88 26.07 10.12 2.07
CA LEU A 88 27.37 10.65 1.64
C LEU A 88 28.45 10.74 2.75
N PRO A 89 29.72 10.38 2.45
CA PRO A 89 30.84 10.54 3.37
C PRO A 89 31.01 11.99 3.86
N PRO A 90 31.51 12.22 5.10
CA PRO A 90 31.71 13.57 5.64
C PRO A 90 32.54 14.49 4.72
N GLU A 91 33.55 13.92 4.05
CA GLU A 91 34.44 14.62 3.09
C GLU A 91 33.67 15.28 1.92
N GLU A 92 32.53 14.74 1.50
CA GLU A 92 31.77 15.30 0.38
C GLU A 92 31.03 16.61 0.75
N SER A 93 30.85 16.86 2.05
CA SER A 93 30.41 18.18 2.55
C SER A 93 31.36 19.29 2.08
N GLU A 94 32.67 19.01 2.02
CA GLU A 94 33.70 19.98 1.62
C GLU A 94 33.74 20.25 0.11
N LEU A 95 33.15 19.37 -0.71
CA LEU A 95 32.98 19.56 -2.15
C LEU A 95 31.66 20.27 -2.48
N MET A 96 30.58 20.05 -1.71
CA MET A 96 29.37 20.87 -1.82
C MET A 96 29.65 22.33 -1.43
N LEU A 97 30.53 22.52 -0.43
CA LEU A 97 31.09 23.80 0.04
C LEU A 97 31.65 24.73 -1.06
N LYS A 98 32.02 24.20 -2.22
CA LYS A 98 32.54 24.99 -3.35
C LYS A 98 31.45 25.43 -4.35
N ARG A 99 30.16 25.18 -4.08
CA ARG A 99 29.03 25.42 -5.00
C ARG A 99 28.06 26.54 -4.58
N PHE A 100 28.49 27.51 -3.77
CA PHE A 100 27.66 28.67 -3.38
C PHE A 100 27.43 29.71 -4.51
N GLU A 101 27.29 29.26 -5.76
CA GLU A 101 26.79 30.03 -6.90
C GLU A 101 25.46 29.47 -7.39
N LYS A 102 24.34 29.96 -6.84
CA LYS A 102 22.99 29.80 -7.39
C LYS A 102 22.98 30.16 -8.87
N ARG A 103 22.61 29.20 -9.71
CA ARG A 103 22.22 29.42 -11.09
C ARG A 103 20.81 28.89 -11.34
N VAL A 104 20.31 29.17 -12.54
CA VAL A 104 19.32 28.33 -13.23
C VAL A 104 19.73 26.86 -13.05
N ASP A 105 18.77 25.99 -12.67
CA ASP A 105 18.98 24.61 -12.20
C ASP A 105 20.28 23.97 -12.72
N GLU A 106 21.31 24.00 -11.87
CA GLU A 106 22.67 24.01 -12.38
C GLU A 106 23.06 22.65 -12.96
N ARG A 107 23.64 22.64 -14.17
CA ARG A 107 23.95 21.42 -14.91
C ARG A 107 25.01 20.57 -14.20
N LEU A 108 24.55 19.71 -13.30
CA LEU A 108 25.35 18.79 -12.52
C LEU A 108 25.73 17.59 -13.37
N ARG A 109 27.02 17.28 -13.41
CA ARG A 109 27.58 16.07 -14.01
C ARG A 109 28.37 15.30 -12.96
N ARG A 110 28.23 13.97 -12.96
CA ARG A 110 28.97 13.05 -12.08
C ARG A 110 29.34 11.81 -12.86
N THR A 111 30.58 11.34 -12.72
CA THR A 111 31.06 10.12 -13.38
C THR A 111 31.02 8.94 -12.41
N TYR A 112 30.63 7.79 -12.92
CA TYR A 112 30.50 6.53 -12.20
C TYR A 112 31.32 5.44 -12.88
N VAL A 113 31.89 4.56 -12.06
CA VAL A 113 32.65 3.36 -12.44
C VAL A 113 32.27 2.27 -11.43
N GLU A 114 31.84 1.09 -11.91
CA GLU A 114 31.37 -0.01 -11.03
C GLU A 114 30.28 0.46 -10.03
N GLY A 115 29.40 1.36 -10.46
CA GLY A 115 28.36 1.99 -9.65
C GLY A 115 28.86 3.04 -8.63
N VAL A 116 30.16 3.12 -8.38
CA VAL A 116 30.80 4.05 -7.44
C VAL A 116 31.02 5.41 -8.09
N MET A 117 30.78 6.49 -7.33
CA MET A 117 31.00 7.86 -7.78
C MET A 117 32.48 8.24 -7.79
N MET A 118 32.96 8.80 -8.90
CA MET A 118 34.30 9.37 -9.02
C MET A 118 34.37 10.80 -8.47
N ARG A 119 35.53 11.17 -7.90
CA ARG A 119 35.80 12.54 -7.43
C ARG A 119 35.83 13.58 -8.56
N ASP A 120 36.31 13.18 -9.75
CA ASP A 120 36.41 14.01 -10.95
C ASP A 120 35.45 13.54 -12.06
N VAL A 121 35.05 14.46 -12.94
CA VAL A 121 34.17 14.17 -14.08
C VAL A 121 35.01 13.83 -15.33
N ASP A 122 34.83 12.65 -15.93
CA ASP A 122 35.43 12.30 -17.21
C ASP A 122 34.52 12.77 -18.36
N ASP A 123 34.99 13.77 -19.11
CA ASP A 123 34.31 14.31 -20.29
C ASP A 123 34.21 13.33 -21.46
N ASN A 124 34.98 12.23 -21.44
CA ASN A 124 34.99 11.21 -22.49
C ASN A 124 34.12 9.99 -22.15
N ALA A 125 33.55 9.94 -20.94
CA ALA A 125 32.67 8.85 -20.53
C ALA A 125 31.27 8.97 -21.17
N ALA A 126 30.57 7.83 -21.30
CA ALA A 126 29.30 7.79 -22.00
C ALA A 126 28.20 8.53 -21.21
N VAL A 127 27.38 9.35 -21.89
CA VAL A 127 26.28 10.10 -21.26
C VAL A 127 24.92 9.49 -21.67
N PRO A 128 24.19 8.85 -20.73
CA PRO A 128 22.89 8.25 -20.99
C PRO A 128 21.76 9.28 -21.03
N ARG A 129 20.73 9.01 -21.82
CA ARG A 129 19.39 9.59 -21.68
C ARG A 129 18.64 8.79 -20.63
N ILE A 130 18.10 9.47 -19.63
CA ILE A 130 17.42 8.82 -18.49
C ILE A 130 16.00 9.36 -18.34
N GLY A 131 15.02 8.46 -18.46
CA GLY A 131 13.60 8.77 -18.25
C GLY A 131 13.15 8.36 -16.85
N LEU A 132 12.52 9.27 -16.11
CA LEU A 132 11.96 8.98 -14.79
C LEU A 132 10.47 9.32 -14.75
N THR A 133 9.62 8.40 -14.31
CA THR A 133 8.24 8.74 -13.94
C THR A 133 8.15 8.79 -12.42
N PHE A 134 8.08 10.00 -11.85
CA PHE A 134 7.98 10.19 -10.40
C PHE A 134 6.53 10.41 -9.97
N LEU A 135 6.05 9.56 -9.06
CA LEU A 135 4.71 9.59 -8.50
C LEU A 135 4.81 9.87 -6.99
N PRO A 136 4.79 11.16 -6.57
CA PRO A 136 4.77 11.50 -5.16
C PRO A 136 3.43 11.09 -4.52
N GLY A 137 3.48 10.74 -3.25
CA GLY A 137 2.48 9.93 -2.57
C GLY A 137 2.37 10.10 -1.07
N ALA A 138 3.24 10.90 -0.44
CA ALA A 138 3.27 11.09 1.01
C ALA A 138 2.07 11.86 1.61
N ASP A 139 1.25 12.55 0.80
CA ASP A 139 0.07 13.25 1.31
C ASP A 139 -1.14 13.22 0.35
N LYS A 140 -2.33 12.98 0.93
CA LYS A 140 -3.64 12.91 0.24
C LYS A 140 -3.94 14.18 -0.60
N PRO A 141 -3.63 15.42 -0.14
CA PRO A 141 -3.77 16.63 -0.96
C PRO A 141 -2.81 16.72 -2.17
N GLN A 142 -1.56 16.24 -2.07
CA GLN A 142 -0.64 16.16 -3.21
C GLN A 142 -1.13 15.13 -4.22
N VAL A 143 -1.56 13.95 -3.78
CA VAL A 143 -2.11 12.91 -4.66
C VAL A 143 -3.38 13.41 -5.38
N THR A 144 -4.28 14.12 -4.68
CA THR A 144 -5.44 14.77 -5.33
C THR A 144 -5.02 15.87 -6.34
N ARG A 145 -3.95 16.63 -6.07
CA ARG A 145 -3.37 17.56 -7.05
C ARG A 145 -2.76 16.84 -8.26
N LEU A 146 -2.14 15.66 -8.08
CA LEU A 146 -1.65 14.86 -9.20
C LEU A 146 -2.80 14.36 -10.10
N GLU A 147 -3.92 13.90 -9.52
CA GLU A 147 -5.11 13.55 -10.30
C GLU A 147 -5.64 14.74 -11.11
N GLN A 148 -5.65 15.94 -10.52
CA GLN A 148 -6.05 17.18 -11.21
C GLN A 148 -5.05 17.58 -12.33
N ILE A 149 -3.75 17.53 -12.06
CA ILE A 149 -2.68 17.82 -13.03
C ILE A 149 -2.72 16.83 -14.21
N SER A 150 -3.01 15.55 -13.93
CA SER A 150 -3.14 14.51 -14.97
C SER A 150 -4.36 14.71 -15.87
N MET A 151 -5.42 15.38 -15.40
CA MET A 151 -6.54 15.82 -16.25
C MET A 151 -6.19 17.07 -17.08
N ALA A 152 -5.21 17.87 -16.64
CA ALA A 152 -4.79 19.11 -17.31
C ALA A 152 -3.63 18.93 -18.31
N GLY A 153 -3.02 17.73 -18.39
CA GLY A 153 -1.98 17.40 -19.37
C GLY A 153 -0.64 18.13 -19.18
N GLN A 154 -0.38 18.71 -18.01
CA GLN A 154 0.82 19.52 -17.76
C GLN A 154 2.09 18.67 -17.61
N GLU A 155 3.24 19.21 -17.97
CA GLU A 155 4.55 18.58 -17.72
C GLU A 155 4.81 18.44 -16.21
N PRO A 156 5.45 17.35 -15.76
CA PRO A 156 5.78 17.16 -14.36
C PRO A 156 6.95 18.06 -13.92
N ASP A 157 6.91 18.48 -12.66
CA ASP A 157 8.02 19.12 -11.96
C ASP A 157 9.31 18.27 -12.09
N GLN A 158 10.33 18.85 -12.74
CA GLN A 158 11.58 18.16 -13.07
C GLN A 158 12.49 17.91 -11.88
N LYS A 159 12.26 18.54 -10.71
CA LYS A 159 13.19 18.57 -9.57
C LYS A 159 14.57 19.15 -9.90
N GLU A 160 15.30 19.45 -8.83
CA GLU A 160 16.65 19.98 -8.90
C GLU A 160 17.63 18.99 -9.53
N ALA A 161 18.67 19.52 -10.16
CA ALA A 161 19.75 18.74 -10.78
C ALA A 161 20.42 17.76 -9.80
N ILE A 162 20.53 18.12 -8.52
CA ILE A 162 21.07 17.22 -7.49
C ILE A 162 20.16 16.01 -7.27
N TRP A 163 18.84 16.22 -7.14
CA TRP A 163 17.85 15.15 -7.04
C TRP A 163 17.89 14.26 -8.28
N ARG A 164 17.90 14.86 -9.48
CA ARG A 164 17.89 14.12 -10.75
C ARG A 164 19.14 13.25 -10.91
N VAL A 165 20.34 13.78 -10.65
CA VAL A 165 21.59 13.00 -10.79
C VAL A 165 21.73 11.94 -9.71
N ASN A 166 21.45 12.24 -8.43
CA ASN A 166 21.54 11.26 -7.35
C ASN A 166 20.53 10.11 -7.54
N THR A 167 19.30 10.44 -7.95
CA THR A 167 18.24 9.45 -8.20
C THR A 167 18.60 8.57 -9.41
N ALA A 168 19.07 9.18 -10.50
CA ALA A 168 19.53 8.46 -11.68
C ALA A 168 20.74 7.55 -11.39
N ALA A 169 21.68 7.98 -10.54
CA ALA A 169 22.81 7.16 -10.11
C ALA A 169 22.36 5.90 -9.34
N SER A 170 21.26 5.98 -8.56
CA SER A 170 20.69 4.80 -7.90
C SER A 170 20.19 3.73 -8.88
N LEU A 171 19.93 4.08 -10.15
CA LEU A 171 19.50 3.12 -11.18
C LEU A 171 20.64 2.23 -11.68
N LEU A 172 21.90 2.62 -11.51
CA LEU A 172 23.07 1.82 -11.89
C LEU A 172 23.22 0.57 -11.03
N MET A 173 22.64 0.58 -9.83
CA MET A 173 22.72 -0.50 -8.85
C MET A 173 21.40 -1.31 -8.86
N GLN A 174 21.53 -2.63 -8.95
CA GLN A 174 20.43 -3.56 -8.74
C GLN A 174 20.14 -3.79 -7.25
N PHE A 175 18.95 -4.28 -6.98
CA PHE A 175 18.51 -4.78 -5.68
C PHE A 175 18.24 -6.28 -5.82
N THR A 176 18.63 -7.05 -4.81
CA THR A 176 18.47 -8.51 -4.75
C THR A 176 17.88 -8.90 -3.41
N VAL A 177 16.96 -9.85 -3.37
CA VAL A 177 16.53 -10.46 -2.11
C VAL A 177 17.64 -11.38 -1.57
N SER A 178 18.13 -11.14 -0.35
CA SER A 178 19.07 -12.01 0.35
C SER A 178 18.35 -13.14 1.11
N ALA A 179 19.12 -14.07 1.70
CA ALA A 179 18.58 -15.30 2.30
C ALA A 179 17.65 -15.09 3.51
N ASP A 180 17.72 -13.92 4.16
CA ASP A 180 16.80 -13.47 5.22
C ASP A 180 15.54 -12.77 4.66
N LEU A 181 15.35 -12.84 3.34
CA LEU A 181 14.35 -12.14 2.54
C LEU A 181 14.52 -10.61 2.45
N SER A 182 15.58 -10.01 3.01
CA SER A 182 15.79 -8.56 2.96
C SER A 182 16.19 -8.10 1.55
N VAL A 183 15.74 -6.91 1.15
CA VAL A 183 16.01 -6.36 -0.20
C VAL A 183 17.26 -5.50 -0.11
N VAL A 184 18.40 -6.09 -0.46
CA VAL A 184 19.71 -5.45 -0.33
C VAL A 184 20.15 -4.92 -1.69
N GLN A 185 20.71 -3.71 -1.69
CA GLN A 185 21.40 -3.13 -2.85
C GLN A 185 22.67 -3.94 -3.15
N SER A 186 22.71 -4.63 -4.29
CA SER A 186 23.80 -5.55 -4.61
C SER A 186 24.98 -4.82 -5.23
N TYR A 187 26.15 -4.89 -4.57
CA TYR A 187 27.43 -4.43 -5.13
C TYR A 187 27.97 -5.33 -6.25
N GLN A 188 27.39 -6.50 -6.47
CA GLN A 188 27.70 -7.39 -7.60
C GLN A 188 26.78 -7.17 -8.80
N GLY A 189 25.68 -6.41 -8.62
CA GLY A 189 24.69 -6.08 -9.65
C GLY A 189 24.84 -4.67 -10.21
N ASP A 190 26.07 -4.26 -10.56
CA ASP A 190 26.31 -3.01 -11.29
C ASP A 190 25.88 -3.11 -12.76
N GLN A 191 25.24 -2.04 -13.25
CA GLN A 191 24.87 -1.90 -14.66
C GLN A 191 25.71 -0.84 -15.41
N THR A 192 26.69 -0.18 -14.77
CA THR A 192 27.48 0.92 -15.37
C THR A 192 28.11 0.52 -16.71
N ALA A 193 28.76 -0.65 -16.77
CA ALA A 193 29.36 -1.18 -18.00
C ALA A 193 28.30 -1.50 -19.09
N MET A 194 27.19 -2.13 -18.69
CA MET A 194 26.08 -2.48 -19.58
C MET A 194 25.43 -1.22 -20.19
N VAL A 195 25.12 -0.22 -19.37
CA VAL A 195 24.56 1.06 -19.81
C VAL A 195 25.56 1.82 -20.70
N ALA A 196 26.84 1.85 -20.33
CA ALA A 196 27.87 2.47 -21.16
C ALA A 196 27.97 1.83 -22.55
N SER A 197 27.81 0.51 -22.67
CA SER A 197 27.76 -0.17 -23.97
C SER A 197 26.46 0.13 -24.76
N ARG A 198 25.29 0.16 -24.10
CA ARG A 198 24.00 0.54 -24.70
C ARG A 198 24.06 1.96 -25.30
N VAL A 199 24.58 2.94 -24.55
CA VAL A 199 24.78 4.32 -25.01
C VAL A 199 25.72 4.38 -26.23
N LYS A 200 26.85 3.65 -26.19
CA LYS A 200 27.81 3.58 -27.31
C LYS A 200 27.14 3.00 -28.57
N ASN A 201 26.33 1.95 -28.43
CA ASN A 201 25.60 1.33 -29.53
C ASN A 201 24.53 2.27 -30.13
N ARG A 202 23.75 2.98 -29.29
CA ARG A 202 22.78 3.99 -29.75
C ARG A 202 23.47 5.15 -30.50
N LEU A 203 24.62 5.61 -30.01
CA LEU A 203 25.43 6.64 -30.68
C LEU A 203 26.05 6.14 -32.00
N HIS A 204 26.29 4.85 -32.15
CA HIS A 204 26.78 4.25 -33.40
C HIS A 204 25.66 4.10 -34.44
N LYS A 205 24.49 3.57 -34.04
CA LYS A 205 23.27 3.48 -34.87
C LYS A 205 22.89 4.86 -35.45
N ASN A 206 22.74 5.85 -34.58
CA ASN A 206 22.39 7.22 -34.97
C ASN A 206 23.46 7.93 -35.84
N ARG A 207 24.68 7.38 -35.94
CA ARG A 207 25.70 7.85 -36.90
C ARG A 207 25.58 7.19 -38.26
N MET A 208 25.22 5.91 -38.33
CA MET A 208 25.00 5.21 -39.60
C MET A 208 23.70 5.66 -40.29
N ASP A 209 22.62 5.87 -39.52
CA ASP A 209 21.34 6.38 -40.04
C ASP A 209 21.44 7.83 -40.59
N MET A 210 22.52 8.55 -40.27
CA MET A 210 22.82 9.90 -40.75
C MET A 210 23.75 9.94 -41.99
N THR A 211 24.33 8.81 -42.41
CA THR A 211 25.28 8.76 -43.54
C THR A 211 24.64 8.24 -44.82
N LEU A 212 24.33 9.15 -45.75
CA LEU A 212 24.13 8.80 -47.16
C LEU A 212 25.42 8.21 -47.77
N PRO A 213 25.35 7.29 -48.74
CA PRO A 213 26.50 6.60 -49.29
C PRO A 213 27.30 7.49 -50.27
N SER A 214 28.17 8.37 -49.73
CA SER A 214 29.12 9.16 -50.51
C SER A 214 30.56 8.72 -50.28
N SER A 215 31.10 8.02 -51.28
CA SER A 215 32.46 7.46 -51.39
C SER A 215 33.60 8.33 -50.87
N SER A 216 34.34 7.85 -49.84
CA SER A 216 35.80 8.00 -49.79
C SER A 216 36.46 7.02 -48.81
N THR A 217 37.40 6.22 -49.31
CA THR A 217 38.19 5.29 -48.49
C THR A 217 39.26 6.07 -47.73
N SER A 218 39.16 6.18 -46.40
CA SER A 218 40.20 6.82 -45.59
C SER A 218 40.46 6.09 -44.25
N LEU A 219 41.59 5.37 -44.22
CA LEU A 219 42.39 4.97 -43.05
C LEU A 219 41.64 4.62 -41.74
N ILE A 220 41.45 3.32 -41.52
CA ILE A 220 41.12 2.76 -40.20
C ILE A 220 42.23 3.13 -39.21
N SER A 221 41.97 4.09 -38.32
CA SER A 221 42.92 4.50 -37.28
C SER A 221 43.05 3.39 -36.23
N MET A 222 44.28 2.94 -35.95
CA MET A 222 44.57 1.93 -34.91
C MET A 222 44.48 2.48 -33.46
N SER A 223 43.63 3.49 -33.24
CA SER A 223 43.25 4.00 -31.92
C SER A 223 42.09 3.23 -31.27
N SER A 224 41.50 2.26 -31.99
CA SER A 224 40.44 1.37 -31.47
C SER A 224 40.90 0.45 -30.33
N LEU A 225 42.19 0.10 -30.27
CA LEU A 225 42.75 -0.82 -29.26
C LEU A 225 43.08 -0.14 -27.92
N SER A 226 43.37 1.17 -27.91
CA SER A 226 43.61 1.93 -26.67
C SER A 226 42.32 2.44 -25.99
N LEU A 227 41.17 2.24 -26.62
CA LEU A 227 39.84 2.59 -26.10
C LEU A 227 39.20 1.50 -25.23
N GLN A 228 39.76 0.29 -25.21
CA GLN A 228 39.22 -0.83 -24.41
C GLN A 228 39.34 -0.60 -22.90
N SER A 229 40.40 0.07 -22.42
CA SER A 229 40.58 0.40 -20.99
C SER A 229 39.70 1.55 -20.46
N LYS A 230 38.76 2.06 -21.26
CA LYS A 230 37.72 3.02 -20.87
C LYS A 230 36.29 2.49 -21.14
N GLN A 231 36.09 1.18 -21.04
CA GLN A 231 34.79 0.59 -21.36
C GLN A 231 33.70 0.95 -20.33
N ASP A 232 34.05 1.02 -19.04
CA ASP A 232 33.10 0.93 -17.93
C ASP A 232 32.82 2.26 -17.21
N ARG A 233 33.02 3.38 -17.91
CA ARG A 233 32.80 4.75 -17.39
C ARG A 233 31.52 5.37 -17.94
N LEU A 234 30.67 5.86 -17.04
CA LEU A 234 29.41 6.53 -17.36
C LEU A 234 29.31 7.90 -16.67
N THR A 235 28.98 8.96 -17.40
CA THR A 235 28.76 10.30 -16.82
C THR A 235 27.27 10.62 -16.87
N ILE A 236 26.63 10.64 -15.70
CA ILE A 236 25.24 11.10 -15.56
C ILE A 236 25.24 12.63 -15.55
N ASP A 237 24.32 13.21 -16.32
CA ASP A 237 24.21 14.65 -16.57
C ASP A 237 22.77 15.09 -16.33
N SER A 238 22.55 16.10 -15.47
CA SER A 238 21.19 16.56 -15.16
C SER A 238 20.44 17.06 -16.41
N ALA A 239 21.12 17.55 -17.45
CA ALA A 239 20.45 17.94 -18.69
C ALA A 239 19.88 16.73 -19.48
N SER A 240 20.39 15.52 -19.23
CA SER A 240 19.99 14.26 -19.87
C SER A 240 19.06 13.39 -19.03
N VAL A 241 18.81 13.75 -17.77
CA VAL A 241 17.76 13.15 -16.91
C VAL A 241 16.47 13.96 -17.05
N ARG A 242 15.37 13.31 -17.45
CA ARG A 242 14.05 13.95 -17.60
C ARG A 242 13.00 13.25 -16.77
N ILE A 243 12.16 14.04 -16.08
CA ILE A 243 10.95 13.52 -15.46
C ILE A 243 9.82 13.61 -16.47
N VAL A 244 9.06 12.53 -16.66
CA VAL A 244 8.00 12.42 -17.68
C VAL A 244 6.75 11.76 -17.12
N ASN A 245 5.60 12.06 -17.71
CA ASN A 245 4.30 11.47 -17.33
C ASN A 245 4.12 10.04 -17.84
N ASP A 246 4.81 9.68 -18.94
CA ASP A 246 4.82 8.38 -19.60
C ASP A 246 6.22 8.17 -20.22
N LEU A 247 6.84 7.02 -19.97
CA LEU A 247 8.18 6.69 -20.48
C LEU A 247 8.15 6.37 -21.98
N ARG A 248 7.03 5.85 -22.50
CA ARG A 248 6.85 5.36 -23.88
C ARG A 248 6.97 6.46 -24.96
N VAL A 249 7.09 7.72 -24.56
CA VAL A 249 7.19 8.90 -25.44
C VAL A 249 8.57 8.99 -26.13
N ALA A 250 9.62 8.33 -25.61
CA ALA A 250 10.95 8.35 -26.21
C ALA A 250 11.77 7.07 -25.89
N GLU A 251 12.82 6.81 -26.69
CA GLU A 251 13.85 5.82 -26.35
C GLU A 251 14.81 6.37 -25.26
N TRP A 252 14.90 5.66 -24.13
CA TRP A 252 15.83 5.95 -23.03
C TRP A 252 16.93 4.89 -22.94
N ASP A 253 18.13 5.26 -22.44
CA ASP A 253 19.19 4.27 -22.16
C ASP A 253 18.96 3.61 -20.79
N LEU A 254 18.37 4.35 -19.85
CA LEU A 254 17.89 3.92 -18.54
C LEU A 254 16.52 4.53 -18.28
N GLU A 255 15.64 3.76 -17.66
CA GLU A 255 14.32 4.23 -17.24
C GLU A 255 13.89 3.60 -15.92
N SER A 256 12.98 4.27 -15.21
CA SER A 256 12.36 3.79 -13.97
C SER A 256 11.12 4.58 -13.59
N THR A 257 10.08 3.88 -13.12
CA THR A 257 8.97 4.50 -12.38
C THR A 257 9.26 4.48 -10.88
N LEU A 258 9.25 5.66 -10.28
CA LEU A 258 9.59 5.93 -8.88
C LEU A 258 8.30 6.30 -8.12
N ILE A 259 7.91 5.48 -7.15
CA ILE A 259 6.65 5.64 -6.42
C ILE A 259 6.95 5.93 -4.94
N GLU A 260 6.53 7.11 -4.48
CA GLU A 260 6.71 7.53 -3.10
C GLU A 260 5.67 6.87 -2.19
N VAL A 261 6.14 6.24 -1.12
CA VAL A 261 5.35 5.49 -0.14
C VAL A 261 5.81 5.83 1.28
N ASP A 262 4.97 5.60 2.29
CA ASP A 262 5.40 5.70 3.68
C ASP A 262 6.39 4.56 4.00
N GLY A 263 7.65 4.95 4.23
CA GLY A 263 8.75 4.04 4.50
C GLY A 263 8.61 3.26 5.81
N SER A 264 7.78 3.71 6.77
CA SER A 264 7.49 2.94 7.98
C SER A 264 6.48 1.83 7.69
N SER A 265 5.36 2.14 7.04
CA SER A 265 4.29 1.19 6.76
C SER A 265 4.71 0.11 5.77
N ILE A 266 5.44 0.46 4.69
CA ILE A 266 5.90 -0.57 3.73
C ILE A 266 6.95 -1.48 4.38
N THR A 267 7.85 -0.94 5.21
CA THR A 267 8.87 -1.76 5.89
C THR A 267 8.25 -2.66 6.96
N LYS A 268 7.32 -2.15 7.78
CA LYS A 268 6.53 -2.94 8.75
C LYS A 268 5.83 -4.11 8.03
N LEU A 269 5.10 -3.83 6.95
CA LEU A 269 4.41 -4.83 6.13
C LEU A 269 5.37 -5.89 5.55
N MET A 270 6.49 -5.47 4.93
CA MET A 270 7.49 -6.41 4.40
C MET A 270 8.11 -7.26 5.50
N VAL A 271 8.51 -6.68 6.63
CA VAL A 271 9.14 -7.42 7.75
C VAL A 271 8.17 -8.42 8.36
N ASN A 272 6.90 -8.07 8.52
CA ASN A 272 5.88 -8.99 9.04
C ASN A 272 5.56 -10.12 8.03
N PHE A 273 5.49 -9.83 6.72
CA PHE A 273 5.34 -10.84 5.66
C PHE A 273 6.56 -11.79 5.59
N ARG A 274 7.78 -11.26 5.77
CA ARG A 274 9.00 -12.08 5.89
C ARG A 274 9.01 -12.94 7.15
N HIS A 275 8.54 -12.42 8.28
CA HIS A 275 8.46 -13.17 9.54
C HIS A 275 7.53 -14.38 9.39
N LEU A 276 6.38 -14.17 8.75
CA LEU A 276 5.41 -15.22 8.42
C LEU A 276 6.03 -16.32 7.55
N ILE A 277 6.81 -15.99 6.51
CA ILE A 277 7.41 -17.00 5.62
C ILE A 277 8.63 -17.68 6.26
N SER A 278 9.55 -16.91 6.81
CA SER A 278 10.83 -17.42 7.33
C SER A 278 10.71 -18.24 8.62
N ARG A 279 9.59 -18.12 9.35
CA ARG A 279 9.32 -18.88 10.57
C ARG A 279 8.00 -19.66 10.56
N GLY A 280 7.15 -19.49 9.53
CA GLY A 280 5.89 -20.20 9.35
C GLY A 280 6.02 -21.68 8.94
N GLY A 281 7.10 -22.35 9.35
CA GLY A 281 7.10 -23.79 9.46
C GLY A 281 6.19 -24.26 10.62
N PRO A 282 6.25 -25.54 11.01
CA PRO A 282 5.39 -26.11 12.06
C PRO A 282 5.60 -25.55 13.48
N ASP A 283 6.48 -24.55 13.66
CA ASP A 283 6.85 -23.97 14.96
C ASP A 283 5.94 -22.82 15.44
N MET A 284 5.18 -22.18 14.54
CA MET A 284 4.19 -21.16 14.91
C MET A 284 2.82 -21.77 15.16
N THR A 285 2.16 -21.39 16.27
CA THR A 285 0.78 -21.83 16.53
C THR A 285 -0.22 -21.13 15.62
N PHE A 286 -1.42 -21.74 15.50
CA PHE A 286 -2.55 -21.17 14.77
C PHE A 286 -2.88 -19.73 15.22
N GLU A 287 -2.89 -19.48 16.53
CA GLU A 287 -3.29 -18.18 17.08
C GLU A 287 -2.21 -17.10 16.89
N GLU A 288 -0.93 -17.45 17.05
CA GLU A 288 0.18 -16.54 16.71
C GLU A 288 0.16 -16.16 15.22
N THR A 289 -0.13 -17.14 14.36
CA THR A 289 -0.27 -16.93 12.90
C THR A 289 -1.45 -16.03 12.56
N ARG A 290 -2.60 -16.24 13.21
CA ARG A 290 -3.80 -15.41 13.04
C ARG A 290 -3.54 -13.97 13.47
N VAL A 291 -2.95 -13.77 14.65
CA VAL A 291 -2.62 -12.44 15.19
C VAL A 291 -1.59 -11.71 14.31
N LEU A 292 -0.61 -12.41 13.75
CA LEU A 292 0.34 -11.83 12.79
C LEU A 292 -0.36 -11.38 11.50
N LEU A 293 -1.24 -12.20 10.92
CA LEU A 293 -2.00 -11.83 9.73
C LEU A 293 -3.00 -10.69 9.98
N ASP A 294 -3.70 -10.67 11.12
CA ASP A 294 -4.56 -9.55 11.53
C ASP A 294 -3.72 -8.25 11.69
N THR A 295 -2.47 -8.35 12.15
CA THR A 295 -1.53 -7.21 12.23
C THR A 295 -1.06 -6.75 10.86
N MET A 296 -0.80 -7.67 9.93
CA MET A 296 -0.39 -7.34 8.55
C MET A 296 -1.52 -6.67 7.75
N ILE A 297 -2.78 -7.05 7.99
CA ILE A 297 -3.95 -6.37 7.44
C ILE A 297 -4.05 -4.93 7.98
N GLU A 298 -3.72 -4.71 9.25
CA GLU A 298 -3.67 -3.36 9.84
C GLU A 298 -2.50 -2.53 9.26
N ASP A 299 -1.33 -3.13 9.05
CA ASP A 299 -0.21 -2.46 8.38
C ASP A 299 -0.53 -2.14 6.91
N ALA A 300 -1.34 -2.97 6.24
CA ALA A 300 -1.90 -2.65 4.94
C ALA A 300 -2.85 -1.43 5.02
N ARG A 301 -3.80 -1.37 5.97
CA ARG A 301 -4.64 -0.17 6.18
C ARG A 301 -3.81 1.09 6.41
N ARG A 302 -2.79 1.03 7.28
CA ARG A 302 -1.83 2.13 7.52
C ARG A 302 -1.15 2.57 6.22
N LEU A 303 -0.67 1.62 5.42
CA LEU A 303 -0.05 1.89 4.11
C LEU A 303 -1.04 2.60 3.17
N CYS A 304 -2.34 2.28 3.23
CA CYS A 304 -3.36 2.89 2.40
C CYS A 304 -3.66 4.35 2.76
N VAL A 305 -3.79 4.65 4.05
CA VAL A 305 -3.97 6.03 4.56
C VAL A 305 -2.75 6.91 4.27
N ARG A 306 -1.53 6.34 4.40
CA ARG A 306 -0.26 7.10 4.31
C ARG A 306 0.43 7.10 2.95
N SER A 307 0.13 6.14 2.08
CA SER A 307 0.62 6.06 0.70
C SER A 307 -0.54 6.10 -0.31
N PRO A 308 -1.47 7.08 -0.22
CA PRO A 308 -2.70 7.08 -1.02
C PRO A 308 -2.48 7.03 -2.53
N VAL A 309 -1.27 7.35 -3.03
CA VAL A 309 -0.92 7.20 -4.45
C VAL A 309 -1.08 5.76 -4.95
N LEU A 310 -0.75 4.75 -4.13
CA LEU A 310 -0.89 3.33 -4.48
C LEU A 310 -2.35 2.91 -4.65
N PHE A 311 -3.25 3.59 -3.92
CA PHE A 311 -4.66 3.26 -3.79
C PHE A 311 -5.58 4.27 -4.53
N ARG A 312 -5.01 4.98 -5.52
CA ARG A 312 -5.77 5.74 -6.51
C ARG A 312 -6.00 4.95 -7.77
N MET A 313 -7.22 5.00 -8.31
CA MET A 313 -7.53 4.36 -9.59
C MET A 313 -6.69 4.95 -10.73
N SER A 314 -6.45 6.27 -10.70
CA SER A 314 -5.60 6.99 -11.65
C SER A 314 -4.15 6.51 -11.71
N THR A 315 -3.65 5.87 -10.65
CA THR A 315 -2.29 5.33 -10.59
C THR A 315 -2.18 3.94 -11.21
N ARG A 316 -3.29 3.17 -11.31
CA ARG A 316 -3.27 1.77 -11.78
C ARG A 316 -2.64 1.63 -13.16
N THR A 317 -3.05 2.45 -14.13
CA THR A 317 -2.47 2.45 -15.48
C THR A 317 -0.98 2.78 -15.51
N LYS A 318 -0.50 3.61 -14.57
CA LYS A 318 0.94 3.92 -14.42
C LYS A 318 1.75 2.80 -13.78
N ILE A 319 1.13 1.95 -12.94
CA ILE A 319 1.76 0.72 -12.40
C ILE A 319 1.71 -0.41 -13.44
N ILE A 320 0.62 -0.55 -14.19
CA ILE A 320 0.51 -1.56 -15.27
C ILE A 320 1.60 -1.36 -16.32
N HIS A 321 1.85 -0.11 -16.71
CA HIS A 321 2.83 0.27 -17.73
C HIS A 321 4.19 0.76 -17.18
N SER A 322 4.48 0.63 -15.88
CA SER A 322 5.79 1.03 -15.35
C SER A 322 6.89 0.05 -15.76
N THR A 323 8.10 0.56 -15.92
CA THR A 323 9.32 -0.24 -16.08
C THR A 323 10.26 0.03 -14.91
N ASN A 324 11.05 -0.97 -14.49
CA ASN A 324 12.00 -0.87 -13.36
C ASN A 324 11.36 -0.17 -12.14
N THR A 325 10.25 -0.73 -11.64
CA THR A 325 9.39 -0.05 -10.65
C THR A 325 10.04 -0.04 -9.27
N ARG A 326 10.19 1.14 -8.68
CA ARG A 326 10.90 1.36 -7.42
C ARG A 326 10.00 2.06 -6.40
N TYR A 327 9.72 1.37 -5.29
CA TYR A 327 8.94 1.89 -4.17
C TYR A 327 9.89 2.46 -3.12
N GLY A 328 9.63 3.68 -2.64
CA GLY A 328 10.63 4.42 -1.88
C GLY A 328 10.18 5.71 -1.21
N ILE A 329 11.14 6.43 -0.63
CA ILE A 329 10.94 7.68 0.10
C ILE A 329 11.75 8.81 -0.54
N ASN A 330 11.17 10.01 -0.60
CA ASN A 330 11.76 11.16 -1.27
C ASN A 330 12.53 12.07 -0.29
N HIS A 331 13.80 11.77 -0.04
CA HIS A 331 14.65 12.58 0.85
C HIS A 331 15.24 13.81 0.13
N GLY A 332 14.40 14.75 -0.32
CA GLY A 332 14.82 16.12 -0.74
C GLY A 332 15.82 16.22 -1.90
N SER A 333 17.08 15.85 -1.65
CA SER A 333 18.19 15.76 -2.60
C SER A 333 18.30 14.40 -3.33
N MET A 334 17.45 13.41 -3.04
CA MET A 334 17.25 12.21 -3.88
C MET A 334 15.96 11.44 -3.55
N PHE A 335 15.46 10.64 -4.51
CA PHE A 335 14.55 9.54 -4.23
C PHE A 335 15.34 8.29 -3.80
N ARG A 336 14.90 7.65 -2.72
CA ARG A 336 15.51 6.43 -2.16
C ARG A 336 14.58 5.25 -2.32
N THR A 337 15.04 4.24 -3.06
CA THR A 337 14.37 2.92 -3.14
C THR A 337 14.45 2.18 -1.80
N LEU A 338 13.33 1.60 -1.38
CA LEU A 338 13.19 0.68 -0.23
C LEU A 338 12.89 -0.75 -0.70
N THR A 339 12.13 -0.90 -1.79
CA THR A 339 11.92 -2.18 -2.49
C THR A 339 11.64 -1.94 -3.98
N THR A 340 11.76 -2.98 -4.78
CA THR A 340 11.51 -2.98 -6.23
C THR A 340 10.39 -3.96 -6.57
N SER A 341 9.77 -3.84 -7.75
CA SER A 341 8.82 -4.86 -8.21
C SER A 341 9.48 -6.24 -8.35
N GLN A 342 10.73 -6.30 -8.81
CA GLN A 342 11.58 -7.52 -8.75
C GLN A 342 11.68 -8.11 -7.34
N GLY A 343 11.96 -7.29 -6.31
CA GLY A 343 12.06 -7.76 -4.92
C GLY A 343 10.72 -8.24 -4.34
N ILE A 344 9.61 -7.61 -4.74
CA ILE A 344 8.25 -8.05 -4.39
C ILE A 344 7.94 -9.39 -5.09
N LYS A 345 8.29 -9.55 -6.36
CA LYS A 345 8.17 -10.79 -7.15
C LYS A 345 8.95 -11.94 -6.52
N GLU A 346 10.21 -11.71 -6.12
CA GLU A 346 11.05 -12.68 -5.38
C GLU A 346 10.41 -13.08 -4.04
N ILE A 347 9.86 -12.13 -3.27
CA ILE A 347 9.14 -12.38 -2.02
C ILE A 347 7.87 -13.23 -2.24
N ILE A 348 7.07 -12.94 -3.28
CA ILE A 348 5.88 -13.73 -3.64
C ILE A 348 6.28 -15.16 -4.05
N SER A 349 7.36 -15.32 -4.82
CA SER A 349 7.88 -16.63 -5.23
C SER A 349 8.29 -17.50 -4.04
N LEU A 350 9.01 -16.93 -3.08
CA LEU A 350 9.48 -17.66 -1.89
C LEU A 350 8.33 -18.02 -0.93
N SER A 351 7.24 -17.24 -0.95
CA SER A 351 6.06 -17.47 -0.11
C SER A 351 5.21 -18.71 -0.47
N ALA A 352 5.45 -19.34 -1.63
CA ALA A 352 4.78 -20.60 -2.02
C ALA A 352 5.09 -21.77 -1.07
N SER A 353 6.29 -21.78 -0.48
CA SER A 353 6.69 -22.77 0.53
C SER A 353 5.72 -22.78 1.72
N TYR A 354 5.40 -21.59 2.22
CA TYR A 354 4.42 -21.38 3.27
C TYR A 354 3.00 -21.72 2.80
N PHE A 355 2.56 -21.21 1.64
CA PHE A 355 1.22 -21.50 1.12
C PHE A 355 0.94 -23.00 0.96
N ASN A 356 1.90 -23.77 0.45
CA ASN A 356 1.75 -25.21 0.27
C ASN A 356 1.74 -25.96 1.62
N SER A 357 2.31 -25.41 2.69
CA SER A 357 2.18 -25.94 4.06
C SER A 357 0.83 -25.64 4.71
N LEU A 358 0.08 -24.64 4.22
CA LEU A 358 -1.32 -24.42 4.62
C LEU A 358 -2.29 -25.43 3.99
N ASP A 359 -1.89 -26.10 2.89
CA ASP A 359 -2.76 -26.93 2.04
C ASP A 359 -2.44 -28.46 1.98
N PRO A 360 -2.06 -29.15 3.08
CA PRO A 360 -2.01 -30.61 3.11
C PRO A 360 -3.42 -31.24 3.23
N VAL A 361 -3.53 -32.52 2.82
CA VAL A 361 -4.72 -33.39 2.93
C VAL A 361 -5.01 -33.82 4.40
N GLY A 362 -4.94 -32.84 5.30
CA GLY A 362 -5.00 -32.97 6.76
C GLY A 362 -4.85 -31.64 7.50
N SER A 363 -4.88 -30.50 6.80
CA SER A 363 -4.96 -29.17 7.40
C SER A 363 -6.21 -29.03 8.26
N SER A 364 -6.15 -28.30 9.38
CA SER A 364 -7.35 -28.04 10.17
C SER A 364 -8.35 -27.17 9.39
N ASP A 365 -9.65 -27.43 9.59
CA ASP A 365 -10.75 -26.64 9.03
C ASP A 365 -10.57 -25.13 9.28
N ASN A 366 -10.07 -24.79 10.48
CA ASN A 366 -9.79 -23.42 10.90
C ASN A 366 -8.63 -22.80 10.11
N THR A 367 -7.59 -23.57 9.77
CA THR A 367 -6.45 -23.09 8.94
C THR A 367 -6.95 -22.66 7.56
N GLN A 368 -7.73 -23.52 6.90
CA GLN A 368 -8.27 -23.26 5.56
C GLN A 368 -9.29 -22.12 5.56
N LYS A 369 -10.12 -21.98 6.62
CA LYS A 369 -11.15 -20.93 6.72
C LYS A 369 -10.60 -19.57 7.16
N LEU A 370 -9.56 -19.52 8.01
CA LEU A 370 -9.16 -18.28 8.70
C LEU A 370 -7.79 -17.72 8.29
N ILE A 371 -6.84 -18.58 7.91
CA ILE A 371 -5.46 -18.20 7.60
C ILE A 371 -5.27 -18.03 6.08
N ARG A 372 -5.70 -19.03 5.28
CA ARG A 372 -5.56 -19.02 3.80
C ARG A 372 -6.17 -17.75 3.15
N PRO A 373 -7.41 -17.31 3.43
CA PRO A 373 -7.97 -16.11 2.81
C PRO A 373 -7.19 -14.83 3.15
N ARG A 374 -6.80 -14.67 4.42
CA ARG A 374 -5.99 -13.51 4.89
C ARG A 374 -4.61 -13.49 4.22
N PHE A 375 -3.95 -14.63 4.12
CA PHE A 375 -2.66 -14.74 3.43
C PHE A 375 -2.81 -14.37 1.94
N LEU A 376 -3.86 -14.86 1.29
CA LEU A 376 -4.15 -14.53 -0.11
C LEU A 376 -4.51 -13.04 -0.31
N GLN A 377 -5.18 -12.37 0.64
CA GLN A 377 -5.36 -10.90 0.60
C GLN A 377 -4.01 -10.17 0.56
N MET A 378 -3.02 -10.65 1.33
CA MET A 378 -1.66 -10.08 1.33
C MET A 378 -0.92 -10.38 0.02
N ILE A 379 -1.06 -11.58 -0.56
CA ILE A 379 -0.54 -11.91 -1.90
C ILE A 379 -1.16 -10.98 -2.95
N VAL A 380 -2.48 -10.77 -2.94
CA VAL A 380 -3.18 -9.88 -3.88
C VAL A 380 -2.73 -8.42 -3.72
N LEU A 381 -2.51 -7.95 -2.50
CA LEU A 381 -1.91 -6.64 -2.23
C LEU A 381 -0.51 -6.50 -2.86
N LEU A 382 0.37 -7.49 -2.68
CA LEU A 382 1.71 -7.47 -3.27
C LEU A 382 1.67 -7.56 -4.81
N LEU A 383 0.83 -8.43 -5.37
CA LEU A 383 0.61 -8.55 -6.82
C LEU A 383 0.10 -7.23 -7.43
N SER A 384 -0.71 -6.46 -6.69
CA SER A 384 -1.21 -5.16 -7.16
C SER A 384 -0.09 -4.13 -7.38
N LEU A 385 1.10 -4.34 -6.78
CA LEU A 385 2.30 -3.50 -6.91
C LEU A 385 3.24 -3.92 -8.06
N LEU A 386 2.89 -4.96 -8.82
CA LEU A 386 3.68 -5.43 -9.96
C LEU A 386 3.17 -4.83 -11.28
N ASN A 387 4.10 -4.59 -12.21
CA ASN A 387 3.79 -4.15 -13.58
C ASN A 387 3.35 -5.34 -14.46
N ASN A 388 3.10 -5.11 -15.75
CA ASN A 388 2.67 -6.19 -16.63
C ASN A 388 3.79 -7.21 -16.96
N GLU A 389 5.05 -6.77 -16.93
CA GLU A 389 6.25 -7.58 -17.20
C GLU A 389 6.51 -8.57 -16.05
N ASP A 390 6.66 -8.06 -14.82
CA ASP A 390 6.87 -8.83 -13.59
C ASP A 390 5.74 -9.85 -13.32
N LEU A 391 4.49 -9.53 -13.65
CA LEU A 391 3.38 -10.51 -13.54
C LEU A 391 3.45 -11.60 -14.61
N SER A 392 3.87 -11.26 -15.84
CA SER A 392 3.99 -12.25 -16.92
C SER A 392 5.06 -13.30 -16.64
N GLU A 393 6.16 -12.92 -15.97
CA GLU A 393 7.22 -13.84 -15.56
C GLU A 393 6.78 -14.87 -14.50
N ILE A 394 5.80 -14.53 -13.66
CA ILE A 394 5.27 -15.44 -12.62
C ILE A 394 3.93 -16.08 -12.99
N ALA A 395 3.46 -15.92 -14.24
CA ALA A 395 2.11 -16.31 -14.63
C ALA A 395 1.79 -17.79 -14.35
N ASP A 396 2.61 -18.70 -14.87
CA ASP A 396 2.49 -20.15 -14.65
C ASP A 396 2.56 -20.51 -13.15
N PHE A 397 3.32 -19.74 -12.37
CA PHE A 397 3.50 -19.93 -10.93
C PHE A 397 2.26 -19.50 -10.12
N LEU A 398 1.56 -18.42 -10.52
CA LEU A 398 0.31 -17.98 -9.90
C LEU A 398 -0.83 -18.98 -10.14
N GLU A 399 -0.93 -19.52 -11.35
CA GLU A 399 -1.96 -20.51 -11.70
C GLU A 399 -1.67 -21.90 -11.12
N SER A 400 -0.40 -22.33 -11.11
CA SER A 400 -0.01 -23.61 -10.52
C SER A 400 -0.01 -23.62 -8.99
N THR A 401 0.42 -22.55 -8.33
CA THR A 401 0.47 -22.47 -6.85
C THR A 401 -0.84 -21.94 -6.28
N TYR A 402 -1.09 -20.63 -6.41
CA TYR A 402 -2.18 -19.94 -5.70
C TYR A 402 -3.57 -20.13 -6.34
N LYS A 403 -3.65 -20.80 -7.49
CA LYS A 403 -4.89 -20.98 -8.27
C LYS A 403 -5.53 -19.64 -8.67
N LEU A 404 -4.71 -18.62 -8.90
CA LEU A 404 -5.12 -17.31 -9.39
C LEU A 404 -4.84 -17.23 -10.89
N LYS A 405 -5.85 -16.90 -11.70
CA LYS A 405 -5.66 -16.61 -13.13
C LYS A 405 -4.63 -15.49 -13.30
N ALA A 406 -3.60 -15.70 -14.12
CA ALA A 406 -2.48 -14.79 -14.24
C ALA A 406 -2.68 -13.65 -15.25
N GLU A 407 -3.60 -13.80 -16.21
CA GLU A 407 -3.87 -12.79 -17.23
C GLU A 407 -4.30 -11.45 -16.59
N ARG A 408 -3.67 -10.33 -16.99
CA ARG A 408 -3.76 -9.04 -16.27
C ARG A 408 -5.20 -8.58 -16.03
N LYS A 409 -6.12 -8.80 -16.97
CA LYS A 409 -7.55 -8.45 -16.83
C LYS A 409 -8.21 -9.13 -15.63
N HIS A 410 -7.85 -10.39 -15.34
CA HIS A 410 -8.39 -11.17 -14.24
C HIS A 410 -7.75 -10.78 -12.91
N LEU A 411 -6.45 -10.46 -12.91
CA LEU A 411 -5.77 -9.92 -11.74
C LEU A 411 -6.25 -8.51 -11.38
N GLU A 412 -6.49 -7.61 -12.35
CA GLU A 412 -7.10 -6.30 -12.06
C GLU A 412 -8.52 -6.44 -11.52
N LEU A 413 -9.36 -7.34 -12.04
CA LEU A 413 -10.69 -7.62 -11.45
C LEU A 413 -10.59 -8.11 -9.99
N LEU A 414 -9.61 -8.95 -9.69
CA LEU A 414 -9.29 -9.37 -8.31
C LEU A 414 -8.76 -8.19 -7.47
N PHE A 415 -7.95 -7.29 -8.03
CA PHE A 415 -7.52 -6.07 -7.35
C PHE A 415 -8.69 -5.12 -7.08
N LEU A 416 -9.65 -4.95 -8.00
CA LEU A 416 -10.83 -4.10 -7.74
C LEU A 416 -11.68 -4.67 -6.58
N LYS A 417 -11.86 -6.00 -6.54
CA LYS A 417 -12.58 -6.69 -5.47
C LYS A 417 -11.88 -6.58 -4.11
N VAL A 418 -10.56 -6.75 -4.08
CA VAL A 418 -9.81 -6.95 -2.82
C VAL A 418 -9.19 -5.66 -2.29
N ILE A 419 -8.75 -4.77 -3.18
CA ILE A 419 -8.06 -3.52 -2.86
C ILE A 419 -9.02 -2.34 -3.09
N PRO A 420 -9.38 -1.56 -2.05
CA PRO A 420 -10.21 -0.37 -2.21
C PRO A 420 -9.45 0.75 -2.94
N LEU A 421 -9.69 0.89 -4.24
CA LEU A 421 -9.10 1.96 -5.06
C LEU A 421 -10.09 3.11 -5.18
N MET A 422 -9.60 4.33 -4.90
CA MET A 422 -10.42 5.55 -4.80
C MET A 422 -10.09 6.54 -5.91
N SER A 423 -10.99 7.47 -6.21
CA SER A 423 -10.78 8.59 -7.15
C SER A 423 -11.37 9.90 -6.62
N ILE A 424 -10.87 11.05 -7.05
CA ILE A 424 -11.51 12.36 -6.74
C ILE A 424 -12.92 12.51 -7.35
N ASN A 425 -13.23 11.82 -8.44
CA ASN A 425 -14.54 11.82 -9.08
C ASN A 425 -14.73 10.57 -9.95
N SER A 426 -15.97 10.35 -10.40
CA SER A 426 -16.40 9.15 -11.11
C SER A 426 -15.94 9.10 -12.58
N ARG A 427 -15.65 10.24 -13.21
CA ARG A 427 -14.99 10.31 -14.53
C ARG A 427 -13.54 9.82 -14.48
N VAL A 428 -12.79 10.19 -13.43
CA VAL A 428 -11.41 9.70 -13.19
C VAL A 428 -11.43 8.21 -12.85
N PHE A 429 -12.42 7.75 -12.08
CA PHE A 429 -12.62 6.32 -11.79
C PHE A 429 -12.82 5.50 -13.07
N LEU A 430 -13.88 5.75 -13.83
CA LEU A 430 -14.21 4.98 -15.03
C LEU A 430 -13.13 5.09 -16.12
N GLY A 431 -12.59 6.30 -16.31
CA GLY A 431 -11.54 6.58 -17.30
C GLY A 431 -10.16 5.98 -16.99
N ALA A 432 -9.91 5.54 -15.75
CA ALA A 432 -8.72 4.77 -15.39
C ALA A 432 -9.01 3.26 -15.27
N MET A 433 -10.22 2.89 -14.83
CA MET A 433 -10.64 1.50 -14.65
C MET A 433 -10.72 0.71 -15.96
N ILE A 434 -11.36 1.28 -17.00
CA ILE A 434 -11.53 0.55 -18.26
C ILE A 434 -10.18 0.30 -18.95
N PRO A 435 -9.28 1.30 -19.13
CA PRO A 435 -7.97 1.03 -19.71
C PRO A 435 -7.07 0.11 -18.87
N ALA A 436 -7.28 0.03 -17.55
CA ALA A 436 -6.54 -0.90 -16.69
C ALA A 436 -6.90 -2.38 -16.96
N ILE A 437 -8.17 -2.66 -17.31
CA ILE A 437 -8.66 -4.03 -17.57
C ILE A 437 -8.61 -4.38 -19.07
N GLU A 438 -8.97 -3.44 -19.95
CA GLU A 438 -9.09 -3.67 -21.40
C GLU A 438 -7.86 -3.25 -22.21
N GLY A 439 -6.89 -2.56 -21.61
CA GLY A 439 -5.61 -2.18 -22.23
C GLY A 439 -5.66 -1.01 -23.23
N PHE A 440 -6.86 -0.56 -23.63
CA PHE A 440 -7.06 0.53 -24.60
C PHE A 440 -7.86 1.71 -23.99
N PRO A 441 -7.67 2.94 -24.49
CA PRO A 441 -8.64 4.01 -24.28
C PRO A 441 -9.97 3.64 -24.96
N LEU A 442 -11.08 4.16 -24.42
CA LEU A 442 -12.44 3.92 -24.92
C LEU A 442 -12.56 4.33 -26.41
N ASN A 443 -13.13 3.43 -27.23
CA ASN A 443 -13.26 3.52 -28.69
C ASN A 443 -13.78 4.87 -29.21
N ALA A 444 -13.54 5.17 -30.50
CA ALA A 444 -14.01 6.41 -31.15
C ALA A 444 -15.53 6.69 -30.99
N ASP A 445 -16.37 5.65 -30.85
CA ASP A 445 -17.81 5.77 -30.56
C ASP A 445 -18.08 6.56 -29.26
N TYR A 446 -17.13 6.59 -28.34
CA TYR A 446 -17.12 7.39 -27.11
C TYR A 446 -17.23 8.89 -27.39
N GLU A 447 -16.84 9.38 -28.57
CA GLU A 447 -16.99 10.79 -28.98
C GLU A 447 -18.37 11.12 -29.56
N SER A 448 -19.21 10.13 -29.87
CA SER A 448 -20.55 10.34 -30.45
C SER A 448 -21.60 10.87 -29.45
N PHE A 449 -21.38 10.69 -28.14
CA PHE A 449 -22.29 11.10 -27.09
C PHE A 449 -22.04 12.56 -26.67
N SER A 450 -23.07 13.40 -26.81
CA SER A 450 -23.05 14.81 -26.39
C SER A 450 -23.18 15.01 -24.87
N ASP A 451 -23.82 14.08 -24.16
CA ASP A 451 -23.94 14.07 -22.71
C ASP A 451 -22.88 13.17 -22.04
N PRO A 452 -22.03 13.70 -21.14
CA PRO A 452 -21.10 12.91 -20.34
C PRO A 452 -21.76 11.84 -19.43
N GLN A 453 -22.99 12.02 -18.96
CA GLN A 453 -23.61 11.08 -18.02
C GLN A 453 -24.12 9.81 -18.73
N ALA A 454 -24.90 9.95 -19.81
CA ALA A 454 -25.30 8.86 -20.69
C ALA A 454 -24.08 8.11 -21.26
N LYS A 455 -23.00 8.84 -21.59
CA LYS A 455 -21.71 8.29 -22.03
C LYS A 455 -21.05 7.39 -20.97
N HIS A 456 -20.94 7.83 -19.72
CA HIS A 456 -20.40 6.98 -18.65
C HIS A 456 -21.26 5.74 -18.40
N MET A 457 -22.59 5.90 -18.39
CA MET A 457 -23.54 4.80 -18.23
C MET A 457 -23.38 3.75 -19.33
N HIS A 458 -23.32 4.15 -20.60
CA HIS A 458 -23.16 3.23 -21.72
C HIS A 458 -21.86 2.42 -21.66
N CYS A 459 -20.75 3.06 -21.27
CA CYS A 459 -19.46 2.38 -21.11
C CYS A 459 -19.44 1.41 -19.92
N TRP A 460 -20.11 1.76 -18.81
CA TRP A 460 -20.30 0.84 -17.70
C TRP A 460 -21.12 -0.40 -18.11
N ASP A 461 -22.20 -0.23 -18.85
CA ASP A 461 -23.03 -1.34 -19.33
C ASP A 461 -22.29 -2.26 -20.31
N ILE A 462 -21.41 -1.71 -21.15
CA ILE A 462 -20.48 -2.50 -21.99
C ILE A 462 -19.51 -3.30 -21.12
N PHE A 463 -18.89 -2.65 -20.13
CA PHE A 463 -17.94 -3.28 -19.23
C PHE A 463 -18.56 -4.44 -18.42
N VAL A 464 -19.75 -4.25 -17.83
CA VAL A 464 -20.44 -5.31 -17.06
C VAL A 464 -20.79 -6.53 -17.95
N ARG A 465 -21.17 -6.31 -19.22
CA ARG A 465 -21.38 -7.41 -20.18
C ARG A 465 -20.06 -8.11 -20.56
N ARG A 466 -18.94 -7.39 -20.67
CA ARG A 466 -17.63 -7.96 -21.01
C ARG A 466 -17.05 -8.81 -19.88
N ILE A 467 -17.14 -8.38 -18.62
CA ILE A 467 -16.68 -9.21 -17.49
C ILE A 467 -17.51 -10.51 -17.35
N LEU A 468 -18.77 -10.49 -17.79
CA LEU A 468 -19.62 -11.69 -17.84
C LEU A 468 -19.21 -12.69 -18.92
N TYR A 469 -18.73 -12.24 -20.10
CA TYR A 469 -18.07 -13.13 -21.06
C TYR A 469 -16.81 -13.79 -20.48
N GLU A 470 -16.07 -13.06 -19.66
CA GLU A 470 -14.90 -13.57 -18.93
C GLU A 470 -15.26 -14.48 -17.74
N GLY A 471 -16.55 -14.64 -17.44
CA GLY A 471 -17.10 -15.54 -16.41
C GLY A 471 -17.35 -14.90 -15.05
N TYR A 472 -17.46 -13.57 -14.95
CA TYR A 472 -17.70 -12.85 -13.69
C TYR A 472 -19.13 -12.31 -13.60
N ILE A 473 -19.73 -12.42 -12.42
CA ILE A 473 -21.00 -11.76 -12.06
C ILE A 473 -20.70 -10.65 -11.06
N LEU A 474 -21.38 -9.52 -11.22
CA LEU A 474 -21.38 -8.38 -10.30
C LEU A 474 -22.76 -8.27 -9.62
N PRO A 475 -22.92 -8.80 -8.40
CA PRO A 475 -24.16 -8.68 -7.62
C PRO A 475 -24.49 -7.22 -7.26
N GLY A 476 -25.78 -6.93 -7.15
CA GLY A 476 -26.32 -5.63 -6.70
C GLY A 476 -27.54 -5.81 -5.80
N SER A 477 -27.83 -4.81 -4.97
CA SER A 477 -29.07 -4.71 -4.18
C SER A 477 -30.28 -4.30 -5.04
N VAL A 478 -31.47 -4.27 -4.46
CA VAL A 478 -32.69 -3.75 -5.10
C VAL A 478 -32.51 -2.34 -5.67
N LEU A 479 -31.74 -1.48 -5.00
CA LEU A 479 -31.46 -0.11 -5.45
C LEU A 479 -30.45 -0.06 -6.61
N ASP A 480 -29.51 -1.02 -6.63
CA ASP A 480 -28.49 -1.12 -7.67
C ASP A 480 -29.03 -1.76 -8.97
N LEU A 481 -30.08 -2.58 -8.90
CA LEU A 481 -30.64 -3.35 -10.02
C LEU A 481 -31.92 -2.75 -10.60
N GLY A 482 -32.43 -3.32 -11.71
CA GLY A 482 -33.74 -2.98 -12.28
C GLY A 482 -33.69 -1.93 -13.40
N ARG A 483 -33.31 -2.36 -14.61
CA ARG A 483 -33.55 -1.69 -15.89
C ARG A 483 -34.24 -2.67 -16.84
N ASP A 484 -35.19 -2.21 -17.64
CA ASP A 484 -36.13 -3.06 -18.39
C ASP A 484 -35.47 -4.10 -19.32
N GLU A 485 -34.42 -3.72 -20.05
CA GLU A 485 -33.67 -4.60 -20.97
C GLU A 485 -32.39 -5.22 -20.35
N LEU A 486 -32.07 -4.91 -19.09
CA LEU A 486 -30.82 -5.29 -18.40
C LEU A 486 -31.02 -5.32 -16.87
N SER A 487 -31.98 -6.09 -16.38
CA SER A 487 -32.38 -6.11 -14.96
C SER A 487 -31.26 -6.59 -14.04
N TRP A 488 -30.39 -7.47 -14.55
CA TRP A 488 -29.24 -8.07 -13.88
C TRP A 488 -27.98 -7.19 -13.90
N VAL A 489 -27.99 -6.05 -14.60
CA VAL A 489 -26.83 -5.13 -14.67
C VAL A 489 -26.94 -4.09 -13.56
N VAL A 490 -25.95 -4.07 -12.67
CA VAL A 490 -25.75 -3.00 -11.69
C VAL A 490 -25.75 -1.64 -12.39
N LYS A 491 -26.65 -0.76 -11.99
CA LYS A 491 -26.80 0.60 -12.51
C LYS A 491 -25.55 1.43 -12.26
N TRP A 492 -25.20 2.26 -13.23
CA TRP A 492 -24.36 3.43 -12.96
C TRP A 492 -25.20 4.49 -12.23
N PRO A 493 -24.86 4.91 -11.00
CA PRO A 493 -25.63 5.89 -10.24
C PRO A 493 -25.40 7.32 -10.75
N GLU A 494 -26.26 8.28 -10.38
CA GLU A 494 -26.20 9.66 -10.87
C GLU A 494 -24.87 10.36 -10.56
N ASP A 495 -24.38 10.21 -9.33
CA ASP A 495 -23.05 10.68 -8.88
C ASP A 495 -21.87 9.90 -9.50
N GLY A 496 -22.13 8.70 -10.01
CA GLY A 496 -21.16 7.71 -10.48
C GLY A 496 -20.28 7.11 -9.38
N PHE A 497 -19.69 5.95 -9.65
CA PHE A 497 -18.80 5.27 -8.69
C PHE A 497 -17.47 6.02 -8.51
N LYS A 498 -17.04 6.19 -7.26
CA LYS A 498 -15.80 6.92 -6.85
C LYS A 498 -14.80 6.01 -6.11
N SER A 499 -15.15 4.72 -5.97
CA SER A 499 -14.50 3.68 -5.18
C SER A 499 -14.72 2.31 -5.84
N THR A 500 -13.81 1.36 -5.64
CA THR A 500 -14.02 -0.04 -6.10
C THR A 500 -14.97 -0.85 -5.22
N SER A 501 -15.60 -0.27 -4.20
CA SER A 501 -16.51 -0.98 -3.30
C SER A 501 -17.69 -1.68 -3.98
N VAL A 502 -18.09 -1.22 -5.18
CA VAL A 502 -19.05 -1.92 -6.06
C VAL A 502 -18.59 -3.34 -6.42
N PHE A 503 -17.27 -3.60 -6.49
CA PHE A 503 -16.67 -4.90 -6.78
C PHE A 503 -16.48 -5.81 -5.57
N ASN A 504 -16.78 -5.37 -4.34
CA ASN A 504 -16.64 -6.20 -3.12
C ASN A 504 -17.37 -7.56 -3.25
N ASN A 505 -18.52 -7.55 -3.93
CA ASN A 505 -19.38 -8.72 -4.16
C ASN A 505 -19.03 -9.52 -5.43
N LEU A 506 -18.00 -9.13 -6.19
CA LEU A 506 -17.66 -9.76 -7.47
C LEU A 506 -17.40 -11.28 -7.30
N GLN A 507 -18.12 -12.10 -8.08
CA GLN A 507 -18.06 -13.55 -8.03
C GLN A 507 -17.65 -14.13 -9.39
N TYR A 508 -16.69 -15.05 -9.38
CA TYR A 508 -16.27 -15.82 -10.54
C TYR A 508 -17.07 -17.12 -10.68
N ALA A 509 -17.67 -17.33 -11.85
CA ALA A 509 -18.52 -18.47 -12.21
C ALA A 509 -17.78 -19.61 -12.92
N GLY A 510 -16.49 -19.43 -13.26
CA GLY A 510 -15.73 -20.42 -14.02
C GLY A 510 -15.37 -21.67 -13.22
N SER A 511 -15.31 -22.82 -13.90
CA SER A 511 -15.31 -24.14 -13.27
C SER A 511 -14.06 -24.50 -12.45
N ASN A 512 -12.90 -23.91 -12.75
CA ASN A 512 -11.60 -24.47 -12.33
C ASN A 512 -10.86 -23.67 -11.23
N LEU A 513 -11.23 -22.41 -10.96
CA LEU A 513 -10.41 -21.49 -10.15
C LEU A 513 -11.29 -20.67 -9.18
N ARG A 514 -11.85 -21.33 -8.16
CA ARG A 514 -12.76 -20.72 -7.17
C ARG A 514 -12.08 -19.77 -6.18
N THR A 515 -10.75 -19.71 -6.14
CA THR A 515 -9.99 -18.92 -5.16
C THR A 515 -10.21 -17.40 -5.26
N ILE A 516 -10.64 -16.89 -6.41
CA ILE A 516 -11.14 -15.50 -6.55
C ILE A 516 -12.36 -15.22 -5.64
N ASN A 517 -13.14 -16.25 -5.30
CA ASN A 517 -14.31 -16.16 -4.42
C ASN A 517 -13.94 -16.31 -2.94
N GLU A 518 -12.90 -17.09 -2.63
CA GLU A 518 -12.36 -17.28 -1.27
C GLU A 518 -11.78 -15.98 -0.67
N ILE A 519 -11.28 -15.06 -1.51
CA ILE A 519 -10.59 -13.85 -1.07
C ILE A 519 -11.60 -12.71 -0.85
N ALA A 520 -11.72 -12.28 0.41
CA ALA A 520 -12.58 -11.17 0.84
C ALA A 520 -11.96 -9.78 0.54
N PRO A 521 -12.75 -8.69 0.46
CA PRO A 521 -12.24 -7.33 0.42
C PRO A 521 -11.41 -6.96 1.65
N ILE A 522 -10.40 -6.09 1.49
CA ILE A 522 -9.72 -5.43 2.61
C ILE A 522 -10.51 -4.17 2.97
N GLU A 523 -11.28 -4.21 4.07
CA GLU A 523 -12.04 -3.05 4.53
C GLU A 523 -11.11 -1.97 5.09
N PHE A 524 -11.01 -0.82 4.41
CA PHE A 524 -10.22 0.34 4.87
C PHE A 524 -10.83 1.04 6.09
N HIS A 525 -12.15 1.24 6.04
CA HIS A 525 -12.88 2.00 7.04
C HIS A 525 -14.03 1.18 7.66
N PRO A 526 -13.78 0.05 8.36
CA PRO A 526 -14.85 -0.58 9.14
C PRO A 526 -15.45 0.40 10.14
N GLU A 527 -14.66 1.38 10.60
CA GLU A 527 -15.12 2.48 11.44
C GLU A 527 -16.17 3.39 10.81
N SER A 528 -16.36 3.42 9.49
CA SER A 528 -17.41 4.25 8.89
C SER A 528 -18.82 3.72 9.19
N ALA A 529 -18.95 2.47 9.65
CA ALA A 529 -20.18 1.90 10.17
C ALA A 529 -20.42 2.22 11.67
N HIS A 530 -19.54 2.98 12.32
CA HIS A 530 -19.54 3.20 13.77
C HIS A 530 -19.32 4.68 14.11
N SER A 531 -19.95 5.17 15.18
CA SER A 531 -19.63 6.49 15.76
C SER A 531 -18.31 6.46 16.55
N GLU A 532 -18.00 5.31 17.15
CA GLU A 532 -16.92 5.12 18.12
C GLU A 532 -16.15 3.83 17.83
N LEU A 533 -14.87 3.81 18.19
CA LEU A 533 -13.95 2.69 18.01
C LEU A 533 -13.20 2.39 19.29
N ARG A 534 -13.08 1.10 19.62
CA ARG A 534 -12.06 0.65 20.55
C ARG A 534 -10.69 0.61 19.87
N THR A 535 -9.67 0.96 20.62
CA THR A 535 -8.26 1.06 20.21
C THR A 535 -7.38 0.64 21.37
N ILE A 536 -6.20 0.11 21.07
CA ILE A 536 -5.11 -0.04 22.03
C ILE A 536 -4.11 1.07 21.69
N MET A 537 -3.70 1.84 22.70
CA MET A 537 -2.68 2.89 22.53
C MET A 537 -1.27 2.35 22.83
N THR A 538 -0.24 3.17 22.68
CA THR A 538 1.17 2.75 22.87
C THR A 538 1.58 2.51 24.32
N ASN A 539 0.79 2.97 25.29
CA ASN A 539 0.89 2.55 26.69
C ASN A 539 0.34 1.13 26.94
N GLY A 540 -0.30 0.51 25.93
CA GLY A 540 -0.88 -0.84 26.03
C GLY A 540 -2.30 -0.89 26.61
N GLU A 541 -2.93 0.26 26.89
CA GLU A 541 -4.28 0.34 27.45
C GLU A 541 -5.36 0.44 26.35
N GLU A 542 -6.56 -0.08 26.65
CA GLU A 542 -7.73 -0.01 25.76
C GLU A 542 -8.55 1.27 25.97
N TYR A 543 -8.77 2.00 24.87
CA TYR A 543 -9.55 3.23 24.84
C TYR A 543 -10.55 3.26 23.67
N THR A 544 -11.66 3.97 23.89
CA THR A 544 -12.66 4.35 22.88
C THR A 544 -12.37 5.75 22.33
N ILE A 545 -12.42 5.91 21.01
CA ILE A 545 -12.27 7.19 20.29
C ILE A 545 -13.39 7.38 19.26
N GLY A 546 -13.65 8.62 18.83
CA GLY A 546 -14.55 8.88 17.69
C GLY A 546 -13.95 8.39 16.37
N SER A 547 -14.73 7.70 15.54
CA SER A 547 -14.26 7.11 14.27
C SER A 547 -13.64 8.15 13.33
N ALA A 548 -14.27 9.33 13.22
CA ALA A 548 -13.82 10.43 12.37
C ALA A 548 -12.47 11.07 12.77
N ASP A 549 -11.93 10.75 13.96
CA ASP A 549 -10.65 11.26 14.44
C ASP A 549 -9.49 10.24 14.31
N LEU A 550 -9.77 8.97 13.96
CA LEU A 550 -8.74 7.93 13.78
C LEU A 550 -7.62 8.36 12.82
N ASP A 551 -7.98 8.85 11.63
CA ASP A 551 -7.05 9.38 10.60
C ASP A 551 -6.18 10.50 11.19
N ARG A 552 -6.79 11.42 11.94
CA ARG A 552 -6.14 12.63 12.48
C ARG A 552 -5.14 12.28 13.58
N ILE A 553 -5.54 11.41 14.50
CA ILE A 553 -4.72 10.91 15.60
C ILE A 553 -3.53 10.10 15.03
N THR A 554 -3.79 9.21 14.06
CA THR A 554 -2.77 8.36 13.40
C THR A 554 -1.76 9.14 12.54
N CYS A 555 -2.16 10.30 12.01
CA CYS A 555 -1.28 11.25 11.33
C CYS A 555 -0.62 12.28 12.27
N LEU A 556 -0.91 12.24 13.57
CA LEU A 556 -0.49 13.24 14.57
C LEU A 556 -0.84 14.67 14.11
N ALA A 557 -2.07 14.88 13.66
CA ALA A 557 -2.60 16.20 13.33
C ALA A 557 -2.74 17.05 14.62
N PRO A 558 -2.43 18.36 14.60
CA PRO A 558 -2.53 19.18 15.81
C PRO A 558 -3.99 19.34 16.26
N GLY A 559 -4.27 19.12 17.54
CA GLY A 559 -5.62 19.17 18.07
C GLY A 559 -5.75 18.61 19.49
N ILE A 560 -6.98 18.63 20.01
CA ILE A 560 -7.39 17.94 21.23
C ILE A 560 -8.47 16.94 20.82
N TYR A 561 -8.30 15.68 21.21
CA TYR A 561 -9.20 14.59 20.85
C TYR A 561 -9.73 13.92 22.11
N SER A 562 -11.04 13.68 22.18
CA SER A 562 -11.67 13.00 23.32
C SER A 562 -11.39 11.50 23.24
N VAL A 563 -10.87 10.94 24.33
CA VAL A 563 -10.49 9.52 24.45
C VAL A 563 -11.06 8.99 25.77
N GLN A 564 -11.78 7.86 25.74
CA GLN A 564 -12.39 7.28 26.94
C GLN A 564 -11.81 5.90 27.24
N GLU A 565 -11.52 5.53 28.49
CA GLU A 565 -11.13 4.15 28.84
C GLU A 565 -12.25 3.17 28.42
N ALA A 566 -11.89 2.01 27.84
CA ALA A 566 -12.88 1.11 27.22
C ALA A 566 -13.82 0.37 28.21
N GLY A 567 -13.64 0.54 29.52
CA GLY A 567 -14.40 -0.15 30.57
C GLY A 567 -15.77 0.48 30.89
N PRO A 568 -16.67 -0.25 31.59
CA PRO A 568 -17.92 0.33 32.09
C PRO A 568 -17.64 1.43 33.12
N ASN A 569 -18.11 2.65 32.84
CA ASN A 569 -17.73 3.90 33.53
C ASN A 569 -16.27 4.32 33.35
N GLY A 570 -15.63 3.93 32.24
CA GLY A 570 -14.28 4.38 31.89
C GLY A 570 -14.17 5.90 31.80
N ARG A 571 -13.05 6.45 32.25
CA ARG A 571 -12.80 7.90 32.33
C ARG A 571 -12.53 8.49 30.96
N SER A 572 -13.03 9.72 30.74
CA SER A 572 -12.67 10.52 29.58
C SER A 572 -11.41 11.34 29.84
N TYR A 573 -10.57 11.47 28.82
CA TYR A 573 -9.26 12.10 28.82
C TYR A 573 -9.05 12.88 27.51
N ASP A 574 -8.34 14.01 27.61
CA ASP A 574 -7.93 14.79 26.46
C ASP A 574 -6.60 14.27 25.90
N LEU A 575 -6.63 13.68 24.71
CA LEU A 575 -5.43 13.40 23.92
C LEU A 575 -4.99 14.68 23.20
N VAL A 576 -3.98 15.35 23.73
CA VAL A 576 -3.47 16.61 23.20
C VAL A 576 -2.32 16.33 22.23
N ILE A 577 -2.51 16.65 20.96
CA ILE A 577 -1.49 16.54 19.92
C ILE A 577 -0.94 17.93 19.62
N ASN A 578 0.27 18.20 20.12
CA ASN A 578 0.96 19.48 19.97
C ASN A 578 1.97 19.43 18.83
N GLU A 579 2.03 20.49 18.01
CA GLU A 579 3.09 20.69 17.01
C GLU A 579 4.02 21.84 17.41
N HIS A 580 5.32 21.57 17.43
CA HIS A 580 6.36 22.56 17.73
C HIS A 580 7.33 22.73 16.54
N HIS A 581 7.61 23.97 16.14
CA HIS A 581 8.50 24.29 15.00
C HIS A 581 9.97 24.32 15.49
N ILE A 582 10.70 23.22 15.26
CA ILE A 582 12.01 22.98 15.89
C ILE A 582 13.12 23.84 15.27
N ASN A 583 13.09 24.04 13.95
CA ASN A 583 14.07 24.87 13.24
C ASN A 583 13.59 26.32 13.05
N ALA A 584 12.66 26.82 13.87
CA ALA A 584 12.19 28.21 13.81
C ALA A 584 13.33 29.23 13.98
N GLU A 585 14.21 29.00 14.96
CA GLU A 585 15.40 29.80 15.21
C GLU A 585 16.38 29.75 14.02
N LEU A 586 16.49 28.60 13.36
CA LEU A 586 17.32 28.42 12.18
C LEU A 586 16.75 29.20 10.99
N TYR A 587 15.42 29.24 10.84
CA TYR A 587 14.74 30.10 9.87
C TYR A 587 14.95 31.59 10.14
N GLU A 588 14.97 32.03 11.39
CA GLU A 588 15.35 33.40 11.75
C GLU A 588 16.83 33.68 11.47
N ALA A 589 17.73 32.71 11.70
CA ALA A 589 19.12 32.79 11.26
C ALA A 589 19.21 32.95 9.73
N VAL A 590 18.49 32.16 8.93
CA VAL A 590 18.41 32.30 7.46
C VAL A 590 17.91 33.69 7.07
N ARG A 591 16.81 34.14 7.68
CA ARG A 591 16.18 35.44 7.36
C ARG A 591 17.14 36.60 7.63
N LYS A 592 17.86 36.57 8.76
CA LYS A 592 18.83 37.60 9.15
C LYS A 592 20.14 37.51 8.36
N SER A 593 20.67 36.31 8.07
CA SER A 593 21.85 36.14 7.21
C SER A 593 21.58 36.63 5.79
N ASN A 594 20.40 36.34 5.23
CA ASN A 594 20.00 36.84 3.92
C ASN A 594 19.81 38.37 3.92
N GLY A 595 19.38 38.94 5.05
CA GLY A 595 19.40 40.39 5.29
C GLY A 595 20.82 40.98 5.24
N LEU A 596 21.79 40.36 5.93
CA LEU A 596 23.21 40.75 5.87
C LEU A 596 23.76 40.67 4.44
N VAL A 597 23.49 39.57 3.73
CA VAL A 597 23.90 39.35 2.33
C VAL A 597 23.39 40.47 1.42
N ARG A 598 22.09 40.81 1.48
CA ARG A 598 21.50 41.90 0.69
C ARG A 598 22.19 43.23 0.97
N THR A 599 22.40 43.57 2.24
CA THR A 599 23.04 44.84 2.64
C THR A 599 24.51 44.90 2.21
N LEU A 600 25.28 43.82 2.35
CA LEU A 600 26.67 43.75 1.90
C LEU A 600 26.79 43.83 0.37
N ASN A 601 25.86 43.21 -0.37
CA ASN A 601 25.78 43.32 -1.83
C ASN A 601 25.43 44.76 -2.27
N MET A 602 24.55 45.45 -1.54
CA MET A 602 24.24 46.87 -1.77
C MET A 602 25.47 47.77 -1.53
N HIS A 603 26.20 47.62 -0.41
CA HIS A 603 27.44 48.37 -0.17
C HIS A 603 28.51 48.11 -1.25
N SER A 604 28.62 46.87 -1.70
CA SER A 604 29.56 46.44 -2.75
C SER A 604 29.29 47.10 -4.12
N THR A 605 28.06 47.55 -4.39
CA THR A 605 27.71 48.32 -5.61
C THR A 605 27.80 49.83 -5.41
N HIS A 606 27.49 50.35 -4.22
CA HIS A 606 27.48 51.79 -3.95
C HIS A 606 28.87 52.44 -3.86
N ASN A 607 29.88 51.74 -3.35
CA ASN A 607 31.22 52.32 -3.08
C ASN A 607 32.06 52.67 -4.32
N ARG A 608 31.57 52.49 -5.55
CA ARG A 608 32.29 52.82 -6.81
C ARG A 608 31.97 54.20 -7.41
N LYS A 609 31.32 55.12 -6.68
CA LYS A 609 30.99 56.48 -7.17
C LYS A 609 32.09 57.54 -6.99
N THR A 610 33.23 57.22 -6.36
CA THR A 610 34.41 58.11 -6.28
C THR A 610 35.22 58.09 -7.58
N LEU A 611 35.28 59.22 -8.28
CA LEU A 611 35.83 59.32 -9.65
C LEU A 611 37.36 59.11 -9.78
N LYS A 612 38.11 59.04 -8.67
CA LYS A 612 39.58 59.14 -8.67
C LYS A 612 40.34 57.82 -8.88
N ASP A 613 39.77 56.67 -8.51
CA ASP A 613 40.52 55.40 -8.49
C ASP A 613 40.66 54.71 -9.85
N ARG A 614 40.06 55.27 -10.91
CA ARG A 614 40.02 54.68 -12.26
C ARG A 614 41.35 54.67 -13.04
N VAL A 615 42.43 55.23 -12.50
CA VAL A 615 43.69 55.46 -13.25
C VAL A 615 44.75 54.37 -13.06
N PHE A 616 44.78 53.65 -11.92
CA PHE A 616 45.91 52.76 -11.58
C PHE A 616 45.59 51.27 -11.40
N SER A 617 44.32 50.85 -11.32
CA SER A 617 43.96 49.43 -11.16
C SER A 617 43.85 48.69 -12.51
N ARG A 618 44.98 48.19 -13.03
CA ARG A 618 44.99 47.16 -14.11
C ARG A 618 44.58 45.78 -13.56
N GLY A 619 43.31 45.66 -13.19
CA GLY A 619 42.68 44.42 -12.76
C GLY A 619 41.18 44.61 -12.60
N ARG A 620 40.37 43.94 -13.44
CA ARG A 620 38.93 43.86 -13.22
C ARG A 620 38.66 42.89 -12.07
N ALA A 621 38.67 43.40 -10.85
CA ALA A 621 38.06 42.69 -9.72
C ALA A 621 36.56 42.54 -10.01
N GLU A 622 36.14 41.32 -10.32
CA GLU A 622 34.75 40.93 -10.46
C GLU A 622 34.03 41.05 -9.12
N ILE A 623 32.77 41.47 -9.15
CA ILE A 623 31.98 41.63 -7.94
C ILE A 623 31.39 40.26 -7.60
N ILE A 624 32.12 39.48 -6.80
CA ILE A 624 31.62 38.23 -6.23
C ILE A 624 30.53 38.60 -5.21
N PHE A 625 29.27 38.63 -5.64
CA PHE A 625 28.14 38.84 -4.74
C PHE A 625 28.04 37.67 -3.75
N LEU A 626 27.76 37.98 -2.47
CA LEU A 626 27.31 36.93 -1.54
C LEU A 626 25.92 36.46 -1.96
N GLN A 627 25.54 35.27 -1.54
CA GLN A 627 24.27 34.66 -1.93
C GLN A 627 23.41 34.29 -0.73
N GLU A 628 22.10 34.31 -0.97
CA GLU A 628 21.10 34.01 0.05
C GLU A 628 20.98 32.50 0.25
N PHE A 629 21.09 32.05 1.49
CA PHE A 629 20.90 30.67 1.89
C PHE A 629 19.42 30.28 1.83
N VAL A 630 19.14 29.03 1.49
CA VAL A 630 17.79 28.45 1.44
C VAL A 630 17.80 27.21 2.33
N GLY A 631 17.10 27.27 3.46
CA GLY A 631 16.98 26.15 4.40
C GLY A 631 16.05 25.04 3.92
N SER A 632 16.20 23.85 4.49
CA SER A 632 15.65 22.58 3.98
C SER A 632 14.14 22.35 4.20
N GLY A 633 13.38 23.36 4.64
CA GLY A 633 11.94 23.28 4.92
C GLY A 633 11.59 23.39 6.41
N ARG A 634 10.36 23.82 6.71
CA ARG A 634 9.80 23.92 8.06
C ARG A 634 9.78 22.55 8.72
N LEU A 635 10.65 22.32 9.71
CA LEU A 635 10.77 21.08 10.48
C LEU A 635 9.98 21.21 11.79
N THR A 636 8.97 20.36 11.98
CA THR A 636 8.14 20.33 13.19
C THR A 636 8.26 19.00 13.93
N ARG A 637 8.03 19.04 15.25
CA ARG A 637 7.83 17.88 16.14
C ARG A 637 6.35 17.84 16.51
N SER A 638 5.61 16.88 16.00
CA SER A 638 4.28 16.54 16.50
C SER A 638 4.42 15.55 17.65
N ALA A 639 3.82 15.83 18.81
CA ALA A 639 3.83 14.93 19.96
C ALA A 639 2.41 14.76 20.52
N ALA A 640 1.98 13.50 20.67
CA ALA A 640 0.70 13.14 21.30
C ALA A 640 0.92 12.86 22.79
N VAL A 641 0.14 13.53 23.64
CA VAL A 641 0.23 13.45 25.09
C VAL A 641 -1.13 13.13 25.68
N LEU A 642 -1.21 12.10 26.52
CA LEU A 642 -2.40 11.70 27.27
C LEU A 642 -2.05 11.70 28.76
N ASN A 643 -2.73 12.52 29.57
CA ASN A 643 -2.48 12.62 31.02
C ASN A 643 -0.99 12.72 31.42
N THR A 644 -0.22 13.57 30.73
CA THR A 644 1.26 13.74 30.82
C THR A 644 2.12 12.65 30.17
N THR A 645 1.59 11.45 29.90
CA THR A 645 2.31 10.39 29.17
C THR A 645 2.44 10.76 27.69
N VAL A 646 3.66 10.77 27.16
CA VAL A 646 3.91 10.94 25.72
C VAL A 646 3.66 9.60 25.02
N LEU A 647 2.56 9.49 24.26
CA LEU A 647 2.22 8.27 23.53
C LEU A 647 3.01 8.14 22.22
N ALA A 648 3.30 9.25 21.55
CA ALA A 648 4.04 9.25 20.29
C ALA A 648 4.72 10.58 19.96
N VAL A 649 5.79 10.51 19.16
CA VAL A 649 6.52 11.65 18.62
C VAL A 649 6.83 11.40 17.14
N ALA A 650 6.47 12.34 16.27
CA ALA A 650 6.86 12.32 14.86
C ALA A 650 7.52 13.64 14.45
N TYR A 651 8.52 13.54 13.58
CA TYR A 651 9.19 14.67 12.96
C TYR A 651 8.60 14.88 11.56
N LYS A 652 8.36 16.12 11.15
CA LYS A 652 7.73 16.45 9.86
C LYS A 652 8.45 17.60 9.17
N ILE A 653 8.73 17.50 7.87
CA ILE A 653 9.19 18.63 7.03
C ILE A 653 8.06 19.03 6.09
N GLU A 654 7.64 20.29 6.14
CA GLU A 654 6.47 20.82 5.39
C GLU A 654 5.21 19.92 5.55
N GLY A 655 5.01 19.40 6.77
CA GLY A 655 3.92 18.49 7.11
C GLY A 655 4.18 17.00 6.81
N ARG A 656 5.14 16.65 5.95
CA ARG A 656 5.48 15.24 5.63
C ARG A 656 6.31 14.59 6.73
N LYS A 657 5.85 13.44 7.24
CA LYS A 657 6.54 12.65 8.27
C LYS A 657 7.90 12.14 7.78
N ILE A 658 8.93 12.25 8.61
CA ILE A 658 10.30 11.79 8.37
C ILE A 658 10.89 11.08 9.60
N ALA A 659 11.96 10.31 9.41
CA ALA A 659 12.65 9.65 10.51
C ALA A 659 13.39 10.65 11.41
N ARG A 660 13.49 10.35 12.71
CA ARG A 660 14.27 11.11 13.70
C ARG A 660 15.73 11.32 13.26
N LYS A 661 16.36 10.28 12.70
CA LYS A 661 17.74 10.33 12.17
C LYS A 661 17.87 11.31 11.00
N ASP A 662 16.84 11.45 10.15
CA ASP A 662 16.82 12.43 9.05
C ASP A 662 16.60 13.85 9.55
N ALA A 663 15.68 14.06 10.51
CA ALA A 663 15.44 15.38 11.11
C ALA A 663 16.72 15.99 11.70
N MET A 664 17.51 15.18 12.41
CA MET A 664 18.83 15.58 12.91
C MET A 664 19.82 15.90 11.77
N ARG A 665 19.80 15.13 10.67
CA ARG A 665 20.68 15.33 9.51
C ARG A 665 20.35 16.62 8.75
N THR A 666 19.07 16.89 8.52
CA THR A 666 18.57 18.15 7.95
C THR A 666 19.06 19.35 8.75
N MET A 667 18.84 19.35 10.08
CA MET A 667 19.35 20.43 10.94
C MET A 667 20.89 20.50 10.92
N THR A 668 21.60 19.37 10.92
CA THR A 668 23.07 19.34 10.82
C THR A 668 23.58 19.97 9.52
N HIS A 669 22.88 19.74 8.40
CA HIS A 669 23.22 20.33 7.10
C HIS A 669 22.98 21.83 7.13
N ASP A 670 21.76 22.28 7.40
CA ASP A 670 21.40 23.71 7.41
C ASP A 670 22.28 24.53 8.38
N ILE A 671 22.59 23.98 9.56
CA ILE A 671 23.51 24.61 10.53
C ILE A 671 24.93 24.71 9.98
N ARG A 672 25.45 23.70 9.28
CA ARG A 672 26.77 23.77 8.63
C ARG A 672 26.78 24.81 7.52
N GLU A 673 25.87 24.72 6.56
CA GLU A 673 25.78 25.64 5.42
C GLU A 673 25.73 27.11 5.87
N LEU A 674 24.93 27.41 6.88
CA LEU A 674 24.77 28.79 7.36
C LEU A 674 26.00 29.28 8.16
N ASN A 675 26.68 28.42 8.94
CA ASN A 675 27.98 28.77 9.54
C ASN A 675 29.05 29.09 8.47
N LEU A 676 29.03 28.37 7.35
CA LEU A 676 29.98 28.56 6.25
C LEU A 676 29.68 29.87 5.48
N LEU A 677 28.41 30.24 5.32
CA LEU A 677 28.01 31.56 4.86
C LEU A 677 28.48 32.67 5.84
N LEU A 678 28.36 32.47 7.16
CA LEU A 678 28.90 33.42 8.14
C LEU A 678 30.41 33.62 8.00
N GLY A 679 31.17 32.55 7.74
CA GLY A 679 32.60 32.63 7.46
C GLY A 679 32.97 33.47 6.22
N GLN A 680 32.04 33.67 5.27
CA GLN A 680 32.21 34.58 4.14
C GLN A 680 31.69 36.00 4.41
N ILE A 681 30.73 36.16 5.31
CA ILE A 681 30.15 37.44 5.75
C ILE A 681 31.12 38.20 6.67
N GLU A 682 31.71 37.52 7.64
CA GLU A 682 32.50 38.13 8.71
C GLU A 682 33.75 38.90 8.21
N PRO A 683 34.54 38.39 7.24
CA PRO A 683 35.62 39.16 6.60
C PRO A 683 35.09 40.38 5.83
N ARG A 684 33.98 40.24 5.10
CA ARG A 684 33.42 41.34 4.30
C ARG A 684 32.88 42.48 5.16
N ILE A 685 32.36 42.19 6.35
CA ILE A 685 32.03 43.22 7.35
C ILE A 685 33.30 43.89 7.88
N ALA A 686 34.40 43.13 8.07
CA ALA A 686 35.71 43.69 8.45
C ALA A 686 36.31 44.61 7.38
N ASP A 687 36.07 44.36 6.09
CA ASP A 687 36.55 45.17 4.96
C ASP A 687 35.81 46.51 4.78
N ILE A 688 34.64 46.70 5.41
CA ILE A 688 33.91 47.99 5.34
C ILE A 688 34.76 49.09 5.99
N SER A 689 35.17 50.07 5.18
CA SER A 689 35.94 51.25 5.60
C SER A 689 35.04 52.49 5.71
N GLY A 690 35.42 53.43 6.58
CA GLY A 690 34.77 54.74 6.71
C GLY A 690 33.40 54.80 7.40
N GLN A 691 32.68 53.69 7.58
CA GLN A 691 31.31 53.66 8.14
C GLN A 691 31.22 52.85 9.44
N TYR A 692 31.67 53.43 10.55
CA TYR A 692 31.76 52.75 11.85
C TYR A 692 30.40 52.30 12.41
N THR A 693 29.35 53.13 12.31
CA THR A 693 28.00 52.81 12.80
C THR A 693 27.41 51.59 12.10
N VAL A 694 27.36 51.64 10.76
CA VAL A 694 26.89 50.53 9.90
C VAL A 694 27.68 49.24 10.19
N LYS A 695 29.00 49.34 10.40
CA LYS A 695 29.86 48.20 10.74
C LYS A 695 29.55 47.60 12.11
N MET A 696 29.13 48.41 13.08
CA MET A 696 28.68 47.95 14.40
C MET A 696 27.27 47.32 14.32
N GLU A 697 26.36 47.91 13.55
CA GLU A 697 25.01 47.36 13.30
C GLU A 697 25.08 45.99 12.60
N LEU A 698 25.87 45.87 11.54
CA LEU A 698 26.08 44.59 10.84
C LEU A 698 26.76 43.54 11.73
N ARG A 699 27.62 43.94 12.67
CA ARG A 699 28.19 43.03 13.68
C ARG A 699 27.18 42.60 14.72
N GLY A 700 26.27 43.49 15.16
CA GLY A 700 25.17 43.13 16.05
C GLY A 700 24.27 42.06 15.43
N ILE A 701 23.84 42.28 14.18
CA ILE A 701 23.01 41.31 13.44
C ILE A 701 23.77 40.00 13.18
N LEU A 702 25.09 40.03 12.91
CA LEU A 702 25.92 38.83 12.79
C LEU A 702 25.94 38.02 14.09
N GLU A 703 26.06 38.67 15.24
CA GLU A 703 26.08 38.00 16.55
C GLU A 703 24.69 37.45 16.93
N GLU A 704 23.60 38.16 16.57
CA GLU A 704 22.25 37.60 16.65
C GLU A 704 22.11 36.32 15.83
N VAL A 705 22.63 36.28 14.59
CA VAL A 705 22.61 35.06 13.78
C VAL A 705 23.42 33.94 14.44
N LYS A 706 24.62 34.22 14.97
CA LYS A 706 25.41 33.23 15.74
C LYS A 706 24.64 32.68 16.95
N ASN A 707 23.89 33.52 17.67
CA ASN A 707 23.03 33.08 18.77
C ASN A 707 21.88 32.18 18.29
N HIS A 708 21.17 32.55 17.21
CA HIS A 708 20.11 31.71 16.62
C HIS A 708 20.63 30.34 16.15
N ILE A 709 21.85 30.28 15.58
CA ILE A 709 22.53 29.01 15.27
C ILE A 709 22.74 28.18 16.54
N MET A 710 23.29 28.77 17.62
CA MET A 710 23.53 28.06 18.88
C MET A 710 22.25 27.51 19.50
N ILE A 711 21.13 28.24 19.43
CA ILE A 711 19.83 27.75 19.92
C ILE A 711 19.33 26.58 19.04
N SER A 712 19.51 26.69 17.72
CA SER A 712 19.17 25.61 16.76
C SER A 712 19.99 24.34 16.98
N GLU A 713 21.28 24.49 17.31
CA GLU A 713 22.18 23.38 17.62
C GLU A 713 21.82 22.72 18.96
N LYS A 714 21.40 23.48 19.98
CA LYS A 714 20.80 22.92 21.21
C LYS A 714 19.50 22.18 20.93
N ALA A 715 18.64 22.71 20.06
CA ALA A 715 17.42 22.02 19.65
C ALA A 715 17.72 20.70 18.91
N ARG A 716 18.76 20.67 18.07
CA ARG A 716 19.27 19.44 17.44
C ARG A 716 19.80 18.44 18.46
N GLN A 717 20.48 18.89 19.51
CA GLN A 717 20.98 18.05 20.61
C GLN A 717 19.83 17.44 21.42
N MET A 718 18.77 18.20 21.74
CA MET A 718 17.56 17.64 22.38
C MET A 718 16.88 16.55 21.54
N ILE A 719 16.87 16.65 20.20
CA ILE A 719 16.40 15.56 19.32
C ILE A 719 17.30 14.32 19.45
N ALA A 720 18.61 14.48 19.65
CA ALA A 720 19.55 13.38 19.85
C ALA A 720 19.46 12.73 21.25
N GLU A 721 19.00 13.48 22.26
CA GLU A 721 18.87 13.03 23.66
C GLU A 721 17.50 12.41 23.99
N THR A 722 16.46 12.68 23.19
CA THR A 722 15.13 12.07 23.38
C THR A 722 15.18 10.54 23.26
N GLU A 723 14.39 9.78 24.02
CA GLU A 723 14.26 8.32 23.80
C GLU A 723 13.51 8.01 22.49
N ASP A 724 13.71 6.81 21.93
CA ASP A 724 12.98 6.38 20.73
C ASP A 724 11.52 6.04 21.06
N SER A 725 10.69 7.09 21.08
CA SER A 725 9.24 7.02 21.20
C SER A 725 8.60 6.41 19.94
N SER A 726 7.40 5.84 20.10
CA SER A 726 6.57 5.44 18.95
C SER A 726 6.28 6.60 18.00
N ASP A 727 6.15 6.31 16.71
CA ASP A 727 5.80 7.25 15.66
C ASP A 727 4.28 7.33 15.38
N GLU A 728 3.49 6.62 16.19
CA GLU A 728 2.03 6.45 16.18
C GLU A 728 1.49 6.33 17.61
N PRO A 729 0.42 7.04 18.02
CA PRO A 729 -0.13 6.94 19.37
C PRO A 729 -1.07 5.73 19.56
N ILE A 730 -1.66 5.22 18.47
CA ILE A 730 -2.52 4.04 18.43
C ILE A 730 -1.68 2.85 17.95
N SER A 731 -1.60 1.79 18.76
CA SER A 731 -0.87 0.56 18.42
C SER A 731 -1.75 -0.41 17.62
N LYS A 732 -3.06 -0.45 17.89
CA LYS A 732 -4.04 -1.31 17.20
C LYS A 732 -5.46 -0.73 17.27
N VAL A 733 -6.26 -0.89 16.21
CA VAL A 733 -7.72 -0.66 16.25
C VAL A 733 -8.46 -1.98 16.48
N LEU A 734 -9.57 -1.94 17.24
CA LEU A 734 -10.42 -3.08 17.59
C LEU A 734 -11.81 -2.88 16.98
N TYR A 735 -11.97 -3.27 15.72
CA TYR A 735 -13.21 -3.15 14.96
C TYR A 735 -14.28 -4.15 15.43
N PRO A 736 -15.47 -3.71 15.87
CA PRO A 736 -16.56 -4.61 16.24
C PRO A 736 -17.29 -5.11 14.99
N GLY A 737 -17.15 -6.39 14.66
CA GLY A 737 -17.96 -7.05 13.62
C GLY A 737 -17.44 -6.93 12.18
N GLY A 738 -16.16 -6.59 11.97
CA GLY A 738 -15.52 -6.78 10.66
C GLY A 738 -15.68 -8.24 10.19
N ILE A 739 -16.21 -8.42 8.98
CA ILE A 739 -16.84 -9.65 8.40
C ILE A 739 -16.64 -10.89 9.28
N ASP A 740 -17.71 -11.32 9.97
CA ASP A 740 -17.63 -12.37 11.00
C ASP A 740 -16.81 -13.59 10.50
N PRO A 741 -15.64 -13.86 11.09
CA PRO A 741 -14.71 -14.87 10.61
C PRO A 741 -15.27 -16.31 10.75
N THR A 742 -16.42 -16.49 11.40
CA THR A 742 -17.12 -17.77 11.50
C THR A 742 -18.05 -18.07 10.33
N SER A 743 -18.36 -17.11 9.44
CA SER A 743 -19.29 -17.35 8.32
C SER A 743 -18.69 -18.37 7.34
N VAL A 744 -19.20 -19.59 7.37
CA VAL A 744 -18.80 -20.66 6.45
C VAL A 744 -19.10 -20.20 5.02
N THR A 745 -18.13 -20.33 4.11
CA THR A 745 -18.29 -20.04 2.68
C THR A 745 -19.21 -21.07 2.03
N VAL A 746 -20.52 -20.86 2.24
CA VAL A 746 -21.58 -21.60 1.57
C VAL A 746 -21.45 -21.39 0.07
N TRP A 747 -21.27 -22.48 -0.68
CA TRP A 747 -21.18 -22.44 -2.13
C TRP A 747 -22.21 -23.37 -2.77
N ASN A 748 -23.06 -22.79 -3.63
CA ASN A 748 -24.03 -23.51 -4.43
C ASN A 748 -23.55 -23.56 -5.89
N ASP A 749 -23.46 -24.75 -6.48
CA ASP A 749 -22.99 -24.87 -7.86
C ASP A 749 -23.99 -24.30 -8.88
N TYR A 750 -23.47 -23.55 -9.84
CA TYR A 750 -24.22 -22.91 -10.92
C TYR A 750 -23.32 -22.72 -12.16
N LYS A 751 -23.91 -22.33 -13.28
CA LYS A 751 -23.22 -21.75 -14.45
C LYS A 751 -23.95 -20.49 -14.89
N ALA A 752 -23.22 -19.53 -15.44
CA ALA A 752 -23.79 -18.34 -16.06
C ALA A 752 -23.05 -17.99 -17.35
N TRP A 753 -23.77 -17.48 -18.34
CA TRP A 753 -23.21 -16.98 -19.60
C TRP A 753 -24.16 -15.97 -20.25
N TYR A 754 -23.62 -15.07 -21.07
CA TYR A 754 -24.39 -14.10 -21.85
C TYR A 754 -24.37 -14.48 -23.34
N LYS A 755 -25.40 -14.05 -24.09
CA LYS A 755 -25.48 -14.24 -25.54
C LYS A 755 -25.92 -12.94 -26.21
N GLU A 756 -25.05 -12.34 -27.02
CA GLU A 756 -25.32 -11.03 -27.62
C GLU A 756 -26.56 -10.99 -28.52
N GLY A 757 -26.82 -12.06 -29.27
CA GLY A 757 -27.97 -12.17 -30.17
C GLY A 757 -29.31 -12.30 -29.44
N ASP A 758 -29.31 -12.88 -28.23
CA ASP A 758 -30.52 -13.02 -27.41
C ASP A 758 -30.71 -11.82 -26.46
N ARG A 759 -29.63 -11.07 -26.15
CA ARG A 759 -29.49 -10.08 -25.05
C ARG A 759 -29.72 -10.60 -23.63
N LEU A 760 -30.11 -11.87 -23.45
CA LEU A 760 -30.41 -12.44 -22.14
C LEU A 760 -29.16 -12.98 -21.43
N LEU A 761 -29.06 -12.71 -20.12
CA LEU A 761 -28.19 -13.48 -19.22
C LEU A 761 -28.83 -14.85 -18.99
N SER A 762 -28.10 -15.92 -19.31
CA SER A 762 -28.51 -17.30 -19.04
C SER A 762 -27.85 -17.81 -17.76
N VAL A 763 -28.65 -18.35 -16.84
CA VAL A 763 -28.18 -18.94 -15.57
C VAL A 763 -28.73 -20.34 -15.43
N GLU A 764 -27.84 -21.33 -15.33
CA GLU A 764 -28.16 -22.69 -14.92
C GLU A 764 -27.83 -22.84 -13.43
N ALA A 765 -28.85 -22.81 -12.59
CA ALA A 765 -28.72 -22.81 -11.13
C ALA A 765 -29.86 -23.59 -10.47
N LEU A 766 -29.79 -23.78 -9.15
CA LEU A 766 -30.89 -24.44 -8.44
C LEU A 766 -32.02 -23.45 -8.13
N ARG A 767 -33.18 -23.66 -8.77
CA ARG A 767 -34.33 -22.74 -8.74
C ARG A 767 -35.55 -23.30 -8.00
N ALA A 768 -35.98 -22.64 -6.94
CA ALA A 768 -37.17 -22.98 -6.13
C ALA A 768 -37.85 -21.70 -5.59
N PRO A 769 -39.19 -21.70 -5.41
CA PRO A 769 -39.87 -20.55 -4.81
C PRO A 769 -39.64 -20.47 -3.29
N LEU A 770 -39.76 -19.26 -2.74
CA LEU A 770 -39.69 -19.02 -1.30
C LEU A 770 -40.99 -19.46 -0.61
N SER A 771 -40.87 -20.37 0.35
CA SER A 771 -41.99 -20.94 1.11
C SER A 771 -42.17 -20.32 2.51
N ARG A 772 -41.11 -19.77 3.09
CA ARG A 772 -41.14 -19.00 4.34
C ARG A 772 -39.93 -18.06 4.39
N VAL A 773 -40.15 -16.86 4.90
CA VAL A 773 -39.15 -15.80 5.14
C VAL A 773 -39.39 -15.26 6.55
N ALA A 774 -38.33 -14.99 7.31
CA ALA A 774 -38.40 -14.32 8.61
C ALA A 774 -37.14 -13.50 8.88
N TRP A 775 -37.28 -12.19 9.08
CA TRP A 775 -36.18 -11.33 9.48
C TRP A 775 -35.81 -11.58 10.94
N LEU A 776 -34.51 -11.79 11.22
CA LEU A 776 -33.95 -12.02 12.56
C LEU A 776 -33.33 -10.72 13.11
N SER A 777 -32.79 -9.88 12.24
CA SER A 777 -32.20 -8.58 12.55
C SER A 777 -32.46 -7.59 11.39
N ASP A 778 -31.71 -6.50 11.31
CA ASP A 778 -31.57 -5.62 10.14
C ASP A 778 -30.62 -6.19 9.06
N VAL A 779 -29.86 -7.25 9.38
CA VAL A 779 -28.87 -7.88 8.48
C VAL A 779 -29.05 -9.38 8.27
N ASP A 780 -29.88 -10.08 9.04
CA ASP A 780 -30.06 -11.54 8.95
C ASP A 780 -31.52 -11.93 8.66
N ILE A 781 -31.68 -12.83 7.69
CA ILE A 781 -32.97 -13.31 7.19
C ILE A 781 -32.96 -14.84 7.14
N GLU A 782 -33.89 -15.48 7.87
CA GLU A 782 -34.16 -16.92 7.81
C GLU A 782 -35.08 -17.24 6.62
N VAL A 783 -34.62 -18.09 5.69
CA VAL A 783 -35.29 -18.36 4.41
C VAL A 783 -35.43 -19.88 4.15
N TYR A 784 -36.61 -20.29 3.64
CA TYR A 784 -36.93 -21.66 3.28
C TYR A 784 -37.38 -21.80 1.83
N LEU A 785 -36.77 -22.72 1.10
CA LEU A 785 -37.09 -23.03 -0.29
C LEU A 785 -38.12 -24.17 -0.37
N GLU A 786 -39.12 -24.04 -1.24
CA GLU A 786 -40.14 -25.10 -1.41
C GLU A 786 -39.48 -26.43 -1.82
N GLY A 787 -39.95 -27.53 -1.22
CA GLY A 787 -39.43 -28.87 -1.47
C GLY A 787 -38.06 -29.16 -0.85
N ARG A 788 -37.52 -28.27 -0.01
CA ARG A 788 -36.24 -28.45 0.68
C ARG A 788 -36.39 -28.52 2.20
N ALA A 789 -35.62 -29.40 2.83
CA ALA A 789 -35.52 -29.55 4.29
C ALA A 789 -34.32 -28.77 4.87
N VAL A 790 -33.87 -27.73 4.18
CA VAL A 790 -32.71 -26.92 4.54
C VAL A 790 -33.18 -25.49 4.79
N LYS A 791 -32.81 -24.95 5.94
CA LYS A 791 -32.90 -23.53 6.26
C LYS A 791 -31.65 -22.83 5.71
N TYR A 792 -31.86 -21.66 5.12
CA TYR A 792 -30.80 -20.74 4.73
C TYR A 792 -30.84 -19.53 5.66
N ILE A 793 -29.69 -19.02 6.07
CA ILE A 793 -29.58 -17.65 6.60
C ILE A 793 -28.90 -16.81 5.52
N VAL A 794 -29.52 -15.67 5.19
CA VAL A 794 -29.04 -14.75 4.15
C VAL A 794 -29.03 -13.31 4.65
N THR A 795 -28.19 -12.49 4.03
CA THR A 795 -27.89 -11.10 4.41
C THR A 795 -27.99 -10.21 3.16
N PRO A 796 -28.69 -9.05 3.23
CA PRO A 796 -28.74 -8.10 2.12
C PRO A 796 -27.38 -7.44 1.89
N LEU A 797 -27.10 -6.96 0.67
CA LEU A 797 -25.79 -6.39 0.34
C LEU A 797 -25.55 -5.00 0.95
N GLN A 798 -26.61 -4.36 1.48
CA GLN A 798 -26.59 -3.12 2.24
C GLN A 798 -27.59 -3.28 3.42
N PRO A 799 -27.39 -2.63 4.59
CA PRO A 799 -28.35 -2.70 5.70
C PRO A 799 -29.73 -2.12 5.33
N VAL A 800 -30.81 -2.74 5.83
CA VAL A 800 -32.19 -2.46 5.36
C VAL A 800 -33.06 -1.91 6.49
N GLU A 801 -33.63 -0.71 6.28
CA GLU A 801 -34.66 -0.16 7.16
C GLU A 801 -35.91 -1.07 7.21
N GLU A 802 -36.52 -1.22 8.38
CA GLU A 802 -37.68 -2.09 8.61
C GLU A 802 -38.85 -1.89 7.62
N LYS A 803 -39.00 -0.66 7.09
CA LYS A 803 -40.04 -0.29 6.10
C LYS A 803 -39.78 -0.84 4.69
N ALA A 804 -38.52 -1.06 4.32
CA ALA A 804 -38.10 -1.53 3.00
C ALA A 804 -37.93 -3.07 2.93
N ARG A 805 -38.02 -3.75 4.08
CA ARG A 805 -37.86 -5.22 4.20
C ARG A 805 -38.78 -6.04 3.31
N GLU A 806 -39.97 -5.52 2.98
CA GLU A 806 -40.87 -6.21 2.05
C GLU A 806 -40.46 -6.06 0.58
N ASP A 807 -39.67 -5.05 0.19
CA ASP A 807 -39.19 -4.89 -1.18
C ASP A 807 -37.91 -5.70 -1.46
N GLU A 808 -37.17 -6.08 -0.40
CA GLU A 808 -35.97 -6.91 -0.50
C GLU A 808 -36.26 -8.40 -0.74
N ILE A 809 -37.33 -8.96 -0.15
CA ILE A 809 -37.66 -10.40 -0.18
C ILE A 809 -39.09 -10.70 0.30
N ARG A 810 -39.84 -11.53 -0.45
CA ARG A 810 -41.23 -11.93 -0.16
C ARG A 810 -41.44 -13.45 -0.24
N VAL A 811 -42.48 -13.95 0.42
CA VAL A 811 -42.91 -15.35 0.27
C VAL A 811 -43.61 -15.50 -1.10
N GLY A 812 -43.14 -16.45 -1.91
CA GLY A 812 -43.56 -16.67 -3.29
C GLY A 812 -42.51 -16.36 -4.35
N ASP A 813 -41.51 -15.53 -4.04
CA ASP A 813 -40.44 -15.14 -4.97
C ASP A 813 -39.67 -16.34 -5.51
N ILE A 814 -39.14 -16.25 -6.73
CA ILE A 814 -38.33 -17.31 -7.30
C ILE A 814 -36.87 -17.10 -6.90
N ALA A 815 -36.34 -17.98 -6.05
CA ALA A 815 -34.95 -17.96 -5.63
C ALA A 815 -34.09 -18.86 -6.53
N LEU A 816 -32.89 -18.36 -6.90
CA LEU A 816 -31.84 -19.13 -7.58
C LEU A 816 -30.58 -19.12 -6.72
N LEU A 817 -30.06 -20.30 -6.38
CA LEU A 817 -28.83 -20.44 -5.60
C LEU A 817 -27.60 -20.43 -6.54
N CYS A 818 -26.79 -19.37 -6.45
CA CYS A 818 -25.68 -19.08 -7.37
C CYS A 818 -24.39 -18.72 -6.60
N GLY A 819 -23.57 -19.72 -6.28
CA GLY A 819 -22.35 -19.56 -5.50
C GLY A 819 -22.69 -19.20 -4.05
N GLN A 820 -22.14 -18.09 -3.57
CA GLN A 820 -22.43 -17.54 -2.24
C GLN A 820 -23.70 -16.67 -2.18
N TYR A 821 -24.48 -16.59 -3.27
CA TYR A 821 -25.67 -15.73 -3.35
C TYR A 821 -26.95 -16.52 -3.61
N LEU A 822 -28.05 -16.00 -3.05
CA LEU A 822 -29.43 -16.30 -3.40
C LEU A 822 -29.94 -15.12 -4.24
N ILE A 823 -30.16 -15.34 -5.53
CA ILE A 823 -30.73 -14.35 -6.46
C ILE A 823 -32.25 -14.43 -6.38
N LEU A 824 -32.92 -13.28 -6.25
CA LEU A 824 -34.38 -13.17 -6.31
C LEU A 824 -34.84 -12.71 -7.68
N ALA A 825 -35.90 -13.37 -8.17
CA ALA A 825 -36.37 -13.26 -9.54
C ALA A 825 -37.91 -13.23 -9.61
N GLU A 826 -38.44 -12.28 -10.38
CA GLU A 826 -39.85 -12.21 -10.75
C GLU A 826 -40.07 -12.80 -12.14
N ARG A 827 -41.25 -13.35 -12.43
CA ARG A 827 -41.58 -13.86 -13.77
C ARG A 827 -41.99 -12.72 -14.68
N LEU A 828 -41.43 -12.69 -15.89
CA LEU A 828 -41.83 -11.70 -16.90
C LEU A 828 -43.25 -12.00 -17.41
N GLU A 829 -44.20 -11.07 -17.26
CA GLU A 829 -45.64 -11.27 -17.60
C GLU A 829 -45.90 -11.80 -19.02
N ARG A 830 -45.01 -11.47 -19.97
CA ARG A 830 -45.11 -11.83 -21.39
C ARG A 830 -44.00 -12.78 -21.85
N GLY A 831 -43.22 -13.33 -20.92
CA GLY A 831 -42.12 -14.25 -21.19
C GLY A 831 -42.53 -15.72 -21.23
N GLY A 832 -41.61 -16.57 -21.69
CA GLY A 832 -41.70 -18.03 -21.50
C GLY A 832 -41.45 -18.43 -20.04
N GLU A 833 -41.77 -19.68 -19.68
CA GLU A 833 -41.71 -20.19 -18.28
C GLU A 833 -40.36 -20.07 -17.56
N ASN A 834 -39.28 -19.79 -18.30
CA ASN A 834 -37.92 -19.62 -17.80
C ASN A 834 -37.39 -18.19 -17.96
N GLN A 835 -38.20 -17.20 -18.33
CA GLN A 835 -37.81 -15.80 -18.45
C GLN A 835 -38.22 -14.99 -17.21
N PHE A 836 -37.26 -14.25 -16.66
CA PHE A 836 -37.37 -13.56 -15.38
C PHE A 836 -36.78 -12.15 -15.43
N THR A 837 -37.28 -11.30 -14.54
CA THR A 837 -36.63 -10.05 -14.14
C THR A 837 -35.78 -10.33 -12.89
N MET A 838 -34.53 -9.88 -12.86
CA MET A 838 -33.69 -9.98 -11.67
C MET A 838 -34.00 -8.81 -10.73
N VAL A 839 -34.28 -9.11 -9.46
CA VAL A 839 -34.72 -8.10 -8.47
C VAL A 839 -33.63 -7.80 -7.44
N ASN A 840 -32.99 -8.84 -6.89
CA ASN A 840 -32.06 -8.68 -5.77
C ASN A 840 -31.02 -9.81 -5.70
N TYR A 841 -29.91 -9.57 -5.00
CA TYR A 841 -28.98 -10.59 -4.53
C TYR A 841 -28.88 -10.54 -3.00
N LEU A 842 -29.05 -11.68 -2.34
CA LEU A 842 -28.79 -11.85 -0.92
C LEU A 842 -27.59 -12.78 -0.71
N ARG A 843 -26.63 -12.40 0.12
CA ARG A 843 -25.46 -13.23 0.46
C ARG A 843 -25.90 -14.35 1.41
N VAL A 844 -25.59 -15.60 1.12
CA VAL A 844 -25.84 -16.73 2.03
C VAL A 844 -24.73 -16.78 3.08
N THR A 845 -25.10 -16.73 4.36
CA THR A 845 -24.15 -16.74 5.50
C THR A 845 -24.11 -18.09 6.21
N SER A 846 -25.20 -18.86 6.19
CA SER A 846 -25.21 -20.25 6.68
C SER A 846 -26.30 -21.13 6.04
N MET A 847 -26.14 -22.43 6.19
CA MET A 847 -27.16 -23.45 5.86
C MET A 847 -27.31 -24.43 7.02
N GLU A 848 -28.54 -24.66 7.45
CA GLU A 848 -28.89 -25.60 8.52
C GLU A 848 -29.81 -26.71 7.96
N GLU A 849 -29.34 -27.95 7.91
CA GLU A 849 -30.21 -29.09 7.63
C GLU A 849 -31.18 -29.31 8.80
N GLN A 850 -32.49 -29.33 8.53
CA GLN A 850 -33.44 -29.72 9.56
C GLN A 850 -33.28 -31.20 9.89
N ALA A 851 -33.28 -31.52 11.19
CA ALA A 851 -33.26 -32.88 11.72
C ALA A 851 -34.58 -33.63 11.41
N THR A 852 -34.80 -33.95 10.14
CA THR A 852 -36.02 -34.61 9.67
C THR A 852 -36.11 -36.03 10.23
N ASN A 853 -37.28 -36.35 10.78
CA ASN A 853 -37.53 -37.67 11.37
C ASN A 853 -37.37 -38.76 10.30
N ARG A 854 -36.30 -39.57 10.41
CA ARG A 854 -35.85 -40.58 9.41
C ARG A 854 -36.93 -41.54 8.90
N ARG A 855 -38.07 -41.66 9.58
CA ARG A 855 -39.25 -42.45 9.18
C ARG A 855 -40.03 -41.91 7.97
N ARG A 856 -39.74 -40.71 7.44
CA ARG A 856 -40.41 -40.17 6.23
C ARG A 856 -39.51 -39.97 5.00
N ALA A 857 -38.19 -40.07 5.11
CA ALA A 857 -37.26 -39.76 4.01
C ALA A 857 -37.46 -40.64 2.75
N ASN A 858 -37.79 -41.93 2.92
CA ASN A 858 -37.78 -42.93 1.84
C ASN A 858 -38.94 -42.83 0.82
N ARG A 859 -39.59 -41.67 0.66
CA ARG A 859 -40.71 -41.46 -0.28
C ARG A 859 -40.67 -40.21 -1.15
N ALA A 860 -39.68 -39.33 -0.97
CA ALA A 860 -39.46 -38.20 -1.87
C ALA A 860 -38.05 -38.27 -2.45
N LYS A 861 -37.91 -38.35 -3.78
CA LYS A 861 -36.66 -37.96 -4.43
C LYS A 861 -36.56 -36.43 -4.30
N PRO A 862 -35.45 -35.87 -3.77
CA PRO A 862 -35.24 -34.44 -3.86
C PRO A 862 -35.08 -34.03 -5.34
N PRO A 863 -35.59 -32.85 -5.75
CA PRO A 863 -35.30 -32.30 -7.08
C PRO A 863 -33.86 -31.75 -7.09
N GLU A 864 -32.90 -32.59 -7.45
CA GLU A 864 -31.47 -32.23 -7.59
C GLU A 864 -31.14 -31.54 -8.92
N ALA A 865 -32.07 -31.54 -9.88
CA ALA A 865 -31.84 -30.96 -11.20
C ALA A 865 -31.72 -29.43 -11.13
N MET A 866 -30.56 -28.91 -11.55
CA MET A 866 -30.40 -27.50 -11.93
C MET A 866 -31.40 -27.12 -13.02
N ARG A 867 -31.79 -25.85 -13.06
CA ARG A 867 -32.80 -25.31 -13.97
C ARG A 867 -32.24 -24.11 -14.71
N LEU A 868 -32.32 -24.16 -16.04
CA LEU A 868 -31.98 -23.02 -16.88
C LEU A 868 -33.02 -21.91 -16.71
N SER A 869 -32.52 -20.69 -16.51
CA SER A 869 -33.28 -19.46 -16.32
C SER A 869 -32.64 -18.38 -17.18
N PHE A 870 -33.47 -17.50 -17.74
CA PHE A 870 -33.04 -16.40 -18.58
C PHE A 870 -33.48 -15.09 -17.93
N PHE A 871 -32.53 -14.19 -17.74
CA PHE A 871 -32.77 -12.85 -17.24
C PHE A 871 -32.68 -11.86 -18.39
N VAL A 872 -33.65 -10.94 -18.46
CA VAL A 872 -33.59 -9.75 -19.32
C VAL A 872 -32.61 -8.77 -18.70
#